data_AF-A0A5E6NWL9-F1
#
_entry.id   AF-A0A5E6NWL9-F1
#
_cell.length_a   1.000
_cell.length_b   1.000
_cell.length_c   1.000
_cell.angle_alpha   90.00
_cell.angle_beta   90.00
_cell.angle_gamma   90.00
#
_symmetry.space_group_name_H-M   'P 1'
#
loop_
_entity.id
_entity.type
_entity.pdbx_description
1 polymer ?
#
loop_
_entity_poly.entity_id
_entity_poly.type
_entity_poly.pdbx_seq_one_letter_code
_entity_poly.pdbx_strand_id
1 'polypeptide(L)'
;MLFEKQAELGNQFTTDELKQKYKQIVFTQRPIQFKADLVGKCTFEQDKYRGAKNCFSAEKSVLLNKINNTDLIDENTGEIKRLFEFSALDKLLDIFYKTKEVKYATLRKQLEISGNFEFKQLDYHQNFEYKTNIKAKIVDFYKLEDWLTPEQKEKLEKQVLDDKKEKFKRYKYSSIRSILSLQDSQKFKGVKYDTKVEDTVFGKLNGYHSIKKELNQKVFDLLFTKKIKFNKIAEIITYQKDDESATQDLKEQVFKNLDLDEIAINEAIDGLLNISFSGFNNLSVQALDKIIPHQEEGLKYHNAIKEVYEHHSHFKNTNPQQYLRPLNKKENYQITNPTIKRVFSQFRKVLNAVIRKHGSFDVMHIEMARELKNSKKRKFEIVTGQKEYQQEKAEIKAQFLENFHHEGTGRELLKFRLYEQQHGKCIYSKNEIKIDRLLEDGYVEIDHILPWSRTFDNSLNNKVLCLKVENQNKADQTPFEYLANGEKNNSEWQEYKNYINSFVNIKQAKRNKLLNTNLPKRRGNDLTDNDIENPESGFLARNLNDTAYASKFIKNFVERNLAFLENSEIKQKVKTRNGALTSQLRYNWGVKEKNRGNNLHHAEDAIILAFSTQGEVQRMSTISANREDFKYQTTDERLVKFTPPFVNFKNALDQSINDIFVSFAPRRKVAGAAHKATIKSKNIGGKYKFSVNQGVAENGVIQRVDVFKNAKNKYQFVVFYPADFYKDDFPKLDLSGKEIDEDSKFLFSLFKDDLIEFKTKGNKKNPSRHLSAYFKYIQSDGRIAYQRHDKTEIERKKSDNKKGFIDILLATKSDLQSIKKYQVSILGDCQEVINEKRLPLIKQMRKNKSKQQK
;
A
#
# COMPACT_ATOMS: atom_id res chain seq x y z
N MET A 1 20.31 1.70 43.03
CA MET A 1 20.22 0.41 43.73
C MET A 1 21.48 -0.46 43.64
N LEU A 2 21.81 -1.11 42.51
CA LEU A 2 22.96 -2.05 42.47
C LEU A 2 24.30 -1.39 42.85
N PHE A 3 24.61 -0.21 42.30
CA PHE A 3 25.81 0.56 42.68
C PHE A 3 25.84 0.93 44.17
N GLU A 4 24.70 1.37 44.74
CA GLU A 4 24.60 1.69 46.17
C GLU A 4 24.82 0.46 47.05
N LYS A 5 24.17 -0.67 46.74
CA LYS A 5 24.32 -1.92 47.50
C LYS A 5 25.73 -2.49 47.40
N GLN A 6 26.39 -2.35 46.26
CA GLN A 6 27.78 -2.76 46.10
C GLN A 6 28.73 -1.83 46.86
N ALA A 7 28.43 -0.53 46.96
CA ALA A 7 29.20 0.43 47.76
C ALA A 7 29.11 0.10 49.25
N GLU A 8 27.91 -0.21 49.75
CA GLU A 8 27.68 -0.68 51.13
C GLU A 8 28.48 -1.96 51.44
N LEU A 9 28.70 -2.83 50.46
CA LEU A 9 29.50 -4.05 50.58
C LEU A 9 31.02 -3.82 50.42
N GLY A 10 31.48 -2.57 50.36
CA GLY A 10 32.90 -2.21 50.28
C GLY A 10 33.52 -2.32 48.88
N ASN A 11 32.72 -2.41 47.82
CA ASN A 11 33.23 -2.51 46.45
C ASN A 11 33.80 -1.17 45.97
N GLN A 12 35.12 -1.10 45.83
CA GLN A 12 35.87 0.11 45.42
C GLN A 12 35.56 0.59 44.00
N PHE A 13 34.94 -0.24 43.14
CA PHE A 13 34.57 0.13 41.78
C PHE A 13 33.21 0.82 41.68
N THR A 14 32.56 1.13 42.79
CA THR A 14 31.24 1.81 42.80
C THR A 14 31.34 3.33 42.76
N THR A 15 32.35 3.87 42.07
CA THR A 15 32.55 5.31 41.95
C THR A 15 31.38 5.97 41.19
N ASP A 16 31.06 7.21 41.56
CA ASP A 16 30.02 7.97 40.86
C ASP A 16 30.37 8.18 39.38
N GLU A 17 31.65 8.33 39.06
CA GLU A 17 32.10 8.42 37.67
C GLU A 17 31.74 7.16 36.88
N LEU A 18 32.01 5.96 37.43
CA LEU A 18 31.65 4.71 36.77
C LEU A 18 30.13 4.55 36.68
N LYS A 19 29.39 4.94 37.73
CA LYS A 19 27.92 4.94 37.74
C LYS A 19 27.36 5.80 36.60
N GLN A 20 27.89 7.01 36.40
CA GLN A 20 27.45 7.90 35.33
C GLN A 20 27.86 7.39 33.95
N LYS A 21 29.10 6.91 33.76
CA LYS A 21 29.53 6.28 32.49
C LYS A 21 28.68 5.05 32.15
N TYR A 22 28.40 4.20 33.13
CA TYR A 22 27.54 3.04 32.94
C TYR A 22 26.12 3.45 32.56
N LYS A 23 25.53 4.44 33.24
CA LYS A 23 24.21 4.98 32.88
C LYS A 23 24.19 5.52 31.45
N GLN A 24 25.21 6.26 31.06
CA GLN A 24 25.34 6.75 29.68
C GLN A 24 25.42 5.58 28.69
N ILE A 25 26.20 4.54 28.95
CA ILE A 25 26.32 3.40 28.02
C ILE A 25 25.01 2.60 27.93
N VAL A 26 24.38 2.28 29.06
CA VAL A 26 23.25 1.35 29.11
C VAL A 26 21.93 1.97 28.67
N PHE A 27 21.74 3.28 28.90
CA PHE A 27 20.48 3.98 28.62
C PHE A 27 20.53 4.88 27.37
N THR A 28 21.70 5.10 26.77
CA THR A 28 21.79 5.90 25.54
C THR A 28 21.41 5.08 24.32
N GLN A 29 20.46 5.61 23.56
CA GLN A 29 20.19 5.21 22.18
C GLN A 29 20.40 6.42 21.26
N ARG A 30 20.85 6.19 20.02
CA ARG A 30 20.98 7.29 19.06
C ARG A 30 19.60 7.92 18.82
N PRO A 31 19.47 9.26 18.85
CA PRO A 31 18.20 9.92 18.58
C PRO A 31 17.75 9.64 17.14
N ILE A 32 16.45 9.63 16.93
CA ILE A 32 15.87 9.50 15.59
C ILE A 32 16.06 10.84 14.88
N GLN A 33 17.06 10.93 14.02
CA GLN A 33 17.29 12.14 13.23
C GLN A 33 16.27 12.26 12.10
N PHE A 34 15.51 13.35 12.11
CA PHE A 34 14.70 13.75 10.98
C PHE A 34 15.60 14.32 9.87
N LYS A 35 15.34 13.92 8.62
CA LYS A 35 16.04 14.49 7.47
C LYS A 35 15.08 15.36 6.67
N ALA A 36 15.39 16.65 6.56
CA ALA A 36 14.56 17.64 5.85
C ALA A 36 14.33 17.30 4.37
N ASP A 37 15.25 16.55 3.75
CA ASP A 37 15.11 16.10 2.35
C ASP A 37 13.98 15.08 2.14
N LEU A 38 13.50 14.41 3.21
CA LEU A 38 12.32 13.54 3.18
C LEU A 38 11.01 14.33 3.07
N VAL A 39 11.04 15.64 3.34
CA VAL A 39 9.88 16.53 3.19
C VAL A 39 9.62 16.76 1.71
N GLY A 40 8.38 16.56 1.28
CA GLY A 40 7.97 16.88 -0.08
C GLY A 40 8.14 18.36 -0.40
N LYS A 41 8.29 18.69 -1.69
CA LYS A 41 8.34 20.08 -2.15
C LYS A 41 6.94 20.67 -2.33
N CYS A 42 6.85 21.99 -2.22
CA CYS A 42 5.61 22.73 -2.45
C CYS A 42 5.11 22.48 -3.88
N THR A 43 3.79 22.44 -4.02
CA THR A 43 3.09 22.22 -5.29
C THR A 43 3.45 23.24 -6.36
N PHE A 44 3.47 24.53 -6.00
CA PHE A 44 3.69 25.64 -6.94
C PHE A 44 5.14 26.16 -6.91
N GLU A 45 5.76 26.18 -5.72
CA GLU A 45 7.14 26.67 -5.50
C GLU A 45 8.10 25.49 -5.28
N GLN A 46 8.52 24.83 -6.36
CA GLN A 46 9.22 23.53 -6.32
C GLN A 46 10.61 23.54 -5.64
N ASP A 47 11.18 24.71 -5.41
CA ASP A 47 12.40 24.95 -4.65
C ASP A 47 12.15 24.90 -3.12
N LYS A 48 10.95 25.28 -2.67
CA LYS A 48 10.56 25.32 -1.26
C LYS A 48 10.03 23.98 -0.74
N TYR A 49 10.30 23.70 0.53
CA TYR A 49 9.69 22.57 1.24
C TYR A 49 8.24 22.87 1.63
N ARG A 50 7.45 21.82 1.79
CA ARG A 50 6.09 21.91 2.33
C ARG A 50 6.10 22.41 3.77
N GLY A 51 5.15 23.29 4.10
CA GLY A 51 4.96 23.74 5.47
C GLY A 51 4.41 22.63 6.37
N ALA A 52 4.76 22.65 7.66
CA ALA A 52 4.19 21.72 8.62
C ALA A 52 2.67 21.91 8.72
N LYS A 53 1.95 20.80 8.96
CA LYS A 53 0.47 20.81 8.97
C LYS A 53 -0.10 21.71 10.06
N ASN A 54 0.59 21.79 11.20
CA ASN A 54 0.21 22.56 12.38
C ASN A 54 0.73 24.01 12.37
N CYS A 55 1.35 24.47 11.28
CA CYS A 55 1.63 25.90 11.11
C CYS A 55 0.30 26.65 11.01
N PHE A 56 0.22 27.82 11.64
CA PHE A 56 -0.96 28.68 11.62
C PHE A 56 -1.45 28.99 10.20
N SER A 57 -0.56 29.35 9.26
CA SER A 57 -0.94 29.62 7.87
C SER A 57 -1.55 28.39 7.18
N ALA A 58 -1.04 27.19 7.48
CA ALA A 58 -1.59 25.95 6.92
C ALA A 58 -2.98 25.64 7.48
N GLU A 59 -3.15 25.74 8.80
CA GLU A 59 -4.45 25.53 9.44
C GLU A 59 -5.48 26.57 9.00
N LYS A 60 -5.09 27.84 8.94
CA LYS A 60 -5.94 28.94 8.49
C LYS A 60 -6.39 28.77 7.04
N SER A 61 -5.50 28.45 6.12
CA SER A 61 -5.86 28.22 4.72
C SER A 61 -6.84 27.04 4.54
N VAL A 62 -6.65 25.95 5.30
CA VAL A 62 -7.58 24.80 5.31
C VAL A 62 -8.94 25.20 5.86
N LEU A 63 -8.97 25.98 6.94
CA LEU A 63 -10.19 26.48 7.54
C LEU A 63 -10.96 27.41 6.59
N LEU A 64 -10.29 28.41 6.01
CA LEU A 64 -10.87 29.33 5.04
C LEU A 64 -11.41 28.59 3.82
N ASN A 65 -10.68 27.59 3.31
CA ASN A 65 -11.18 26.77 2.23
C ASN A 65 -12.45 25.99 2.62
N LYS A 66 -12.57 25.55 3.88
CA LYS A 66 -13.79 24.90 4.34
C LYS A 66 -14.94 25.90 4.43
N ILE A 67 -14.72 27.07 5.04
CA ILE A 67 -15.71 28.16 5.14
C ILE A 67 -16.22 28.57 3.75
N ASN A 68 -15.32 28.83 2.80
CA ASN A 68 -15.67 29.31 1.45
C ASN A 68 -16.37 28.25 0.57
N ASN A 69 -16.33 26.97 0.98
CA ASN A 69 -17.02 25.87 0.30
C ASN A 69 -18.27 25.39 1.06
N THR A 70 -18.57 25.95 2.23
CA THR A 70 -19.78 25.61 2.99
C THR A 70 -20.94 26.45 2.48
N ASP A 71 -21.99 25.75 2.05
CA ASP A 71 -23.22 26.33 1.54
C ASP A 71 -24.33 25.97 2.55
N LEU A 72 -25.24 26.90 2.78
CA LEU A 72 -26.48 26.70 3.51
C LEU A 72 -27.66 26.76 2.55
N ILE A 73 -28.63 25.86 2.72
CA ILE A 73 -29.82 25.76 1.88
C ILE A 73 -31.04 26.04 2.76
N ASP A 74 -31.87 27.01 2.38
CA ASP A 74 -33.17 27.23 3.01
C ASP A 74 -34.14 26.13 2.56
N GLU A 75 -34.67 25.35 3.50
CA GLU A 75 -35.60 24.26 3.21
C GLU A 75 -36.92 24.74 2.58
N ASN A 76 -37.35 25.95 2.92
CA ASN A 76 -38.65 26.47 2.47
C ASN A 76 -38.57 27.06 1.06
N THR A 77 -37.49 27.77 0.77
CA THR A 77 -37.33 28.54 -0.48
C THR A 77 -36.38 27.88 -1.48
N GLY A 78 -35.53 26.96 -1.02
CA GLY A 78 -34.43 26.39 -1.80
C GLY A 78 -33.26 27.36 -2.03
N GLU A 79 -33.28 28.55 -1.43
CA GLU A 79 -32.22 29.56 -1.56
C GLU A 79 -30.89 29.00 -1.02
N ILE A 80 -29.79 29.21 -1.75
CA ILE A 80 -28.45 28.77 -1.35
C ILE A 80 -27.59 29.99 -1.04
N LYS A 81 -27.09 30.09 0.20
CA LYS A 81 -26.14 31.12 0.65
C LYS A 81 -24.83 30.49 1.12
N ARG A 82 -23.71 31.19 0.95
CA ARG A 82 -22.43 30.69 1.48
C ARG A 82 -22.29 31.05 2.96
N LEU A 83 -21.65 30.19 3.75
CA LEU A 83 -21.37 30.48 5.17
C LEU A 83 -20.63 31.81 5.35
N PHE A 84 -19.74 32.13 4.40
CA PHE A 84 -18.99 33.38 4.37
C PHE A 84 -19.88 34.64 4.28
N GLU A 85 -21.12 34.52 3.81
CA GLU A 85 -22.05 35.65 3.63
C GLU A 85 -22.86 35.96 4.90
N PHE A 86 -22.87 35.07 5.91
CA PHE A 86 -23.65 35.24 7.14
C PHE A 86 -22.96 36.13 8.19
N SER A 87 -21.65 36.34 8.11
CA SER A 87 -20.93 37.14 9.10
C SER A 87 -19.60 37.63 8.54
N ALA A 88 -19.11 38.74 9.09
CA ALA A 88 -17.77 39.25 8.79
C ALA A 88 -16.71 38.19 9.16
N LEU A 89 -15.66 38.10 8.34
CA LEU A 89 -14.63 37.08 8.50
C LEU A 89 -13.97 37.11 9.88
N ASP A 90 -13.74 38.30 10.46
CA ASP A 90 -13.11 38.43 11.77
C ASP A 90 -13.96 37.80 12.87
N LYS A 91 -15.29 37.99 12.82
CA LYS A 91 -16.22 37.34 13.76
C LYS A 91 -16.21 35.83 13.56
N LEU A 92 -16.18 35.35 12.32
CA LEU A 92 -16.07 33.92 12.01
C LEU A 92 -14.78 33.32 12.57
N LEU A 93 -13.63 33.97 12.37
CA LEU A 93 -12.33 33.49 12.83
C LEU A 93 -12.20 33.53 14.35
N ASP A 94 -12.78 34.53 15.01
CA ASP A 94 -12.78 34.66 16.48
C ASP A 94 -13.41 33.43 17.16
N ILE A 95 -14.44 32.82 16.57
CA ILE A 95 -15.04 31.55 17.03
C ILE A 95 -13.96 30.46 17.15
N PHE A 96 -13.10 30.33 16.13
CA PHE A 96 -12.04 29.33 16.09
C PHE A 96 -10.83 29.69 16.96
N TYR A 97 -10.60 30.97 17.25
CA TYR A 97 -9.56 31.39 18.19
C TYR A 97 -9.95 31.19 19.65
N LYS A 98 -11.25 31.24 19.96
CA LYS A 98 -11.79 31.00 21.31
C LYS A 98 -12.08 29.54 21.59
N THR A 99 -12.50 28.79 20.58
CA THR A 99 -12.94 27.40 20.75
C THR A 99 -11.99 26.42 20.08
N LYS A 100 -11.42 25.49 20.86
CA LYS A 100 -10.48 24.48 20.36
C LYS A 100 -11.08 23.59 19.26
N GLU A 101 -12.34 23.21 19.44
CA GLU A 101 -13.09 22.36 18.51
C GLU A 101 -14.44 22.98 18.18
N VAL A 102 -14.56 23.54 16.97
CA VAL A 102 -15.79 24.21 16.52
C VAL A 102 -16.66 23.19 15.78
N LYS A 103 -17.87 22.99 16.28
CA LYS A 103 -18.91 22.14 15.68
C LYS A 103 -19.84 22.97 14.79
N TYR A 104 -20.58 22.34 13.88
CA TYR A 104 -21.60 23.06 13.09
C TYR A 104 -22.67 23.69 13.99
N ALA A 105 -23.03 23.03 15.09
CA ALA A 105 -23.99 23.55 16.07
C ALA A 105 -23.47 24.82 16.75
N THR A 106 -22.15 24.88 17.01
CA THR A 106 -21.50 26.08 17.54
C THR A 106 -21.59 27.24 16.56
N LEU A 107 -21.33 26.98 15.27
CA LEU A 107 -21.44 27.99 14.22
C LEU A 107 -22.88 28.49 14.06
N ARG A 108 -23.86 27.59 14.00
CA ARG A 108 -25.28 27.99 13.95
C ARG A 108 -25.65 28.92 15.09
N LYS A 109 -25.27 28.57 16.32
CA LYS A 109 -25.58 29.35 17.51
C LYS A 109 -24.89 30.72 17.50
N GLN A 110 -23.58 30.76 17.21
CA GLN A 110 -22.80 32.00 17.30
C GLN A 110 -22.96 32.94 16.10
N LEU A 111 -23.41 32.43 14.96
CA LEU A 111 -23.69 33.21 13.75
C LEU A 111 -25.19 33.46 13.56
N GLU A 112 -26.02 33.07 14.54
CA GLU A 112 -27.47 33.28 14.54
C GLU A 112 -28.16 32.77 13.26
N ILE A 113 -27.71 31.61 12.76
CA ILE A 113 -28.24 31.02 11.53
C ILE A 113 -29.62 30.45 11.81
N SER A 114 -30.63 30.97 11.11
CA SER A 114 -32.02 30.55 11.23
C SER A 114 -32.22 29.05 11.01
N GLY A 115 -33.18 28.46 11.73
CA GLY A 115 -33.44 27.01 11.74
C GLY A 115 -33.88 26.42 10.40
N ASN A 116 -34.42 27.23 9.49
CA ASN A 116 -34.79 26.82 8.14
C ASN A 116 -33.59 26.61 7.20
N PHE A 117 -32.40 27.11 7.54
CA PHE A 117 -31.20 26.87 6.75
C PHE A 117 -30.50 25.59 7.21
N GLU A 118 -30.28 24.64 6.30
CA GLU A 118 -29.49 23.43 6.53
C GLU A 118 -28.09 23.55 5.92
N PHE A 119 -27.07 22.98 6.59
CA PHE A 119 -25.73 22.87 6.02
C PHE A 119 -25.68 21.79 4.93
N LYS A 120 -25.45 22.17 3.67
CA LYS A 120 -25.41 21.24 2.52
C LYS A 120 -24.39 20.10 2.64
N GLN A 121 -23.34 20.31 3.44
CA GLN A 121 -22.27 19.33 3.67
C GLN A 121 -22.63 18.30 4.77
N LEU A 122 -23.71 18.53 5.49
CA LEU A 122 -24.28 17.59 6.45
C LEU A 122 -25.44 16.84 5.78
N ASP A 123 -25.67 15.62 6.24
CA ASP A 123 -26.78 14.79 5.80
C ASP A 123 -27.76 14.68 6.97
N TYR A 124 -28.79 15.51 6.95
CA TYR A 124 -29.83 15.57 7.98
C TYR A 124 -30.82 14.39 7.89
N HIS A 125 -30.83 13.66 6.77
CA HIS A 125 -31.76 12.56 6.52
C HIS A 125 -31.15 11.17 6.82
N GLN A 126 -29.89 11.12 7.25
CA GLN A 126 -29.07 9.90 7.27
C GLN A 126 -29.55 8.79 8.22
N ASN A 127 -30.45 9.06 9.17
CA ASN A 127 -30.90 8.07 10.16
C ASN A 127 -32.12 7.24 9.75
N PHE A 128 -32.81 7.57 8.66
CA PHE A 128 -33.97 6.80 8.20
C PHE A 128 -33.60 5.53 7.43
N GLU A 129 -32.31 5.28 7.20
CA GLU A 129 -31.80 4.17 6.38
C GLU A 129 -31.43 2.90 7.17
N TYR A 130 -31.56 2.89 8.50
CA TYR A 130 -31.35 1.67 9.27
C TYR A 130 -32.33 0.57 8.84
N LYS A 131 -31.78 -0.57 8.47
CA LYS A 131 -32.51 -1.72 7.94
C LYS A 131 -32.67 -2.76 9.05
N THR A 132 -33.88 -2.95 9.56
CA THR A 132 -34.19 -3.99 10.54
C THR A 132 -34.70 -5.27 9.86
N ASN A 133 -34.27 -6.44 10.32
CA ASN A 133 -34.73 -7.74 9.81
C ASN A 133 -36.00 -8.17 10.57
N ILE A 134 -37.10 -7.47 10.32
CA ILE A 134 -38.38 -7.70 11.01
C ILE A 134 -38.86 -9.13 10.82
N LYS A 135 -38.71 -9.71 9.63
CA LYS A 135 -39.16 -11.07 9.33
C LYS A 135 -38.56 -12.14 10.25
N ALA A 136 -37.34 -11.94 10.75
CA ALA A 136 -36.67 -12.87 11.65
C ALA A 136 -36.82 -12.54 13.14
N LYS A 137 -37.31 -11.34 13.48
CA LYS A 137 -37.36 -10.79 14.85
C LYS A 137 -38.61 -9.96 15.13
N ILE A 138 -39.74 -10.29 14.51
CA ILE A 138 -40.97 -9.49 14.61
C ILE A 138 -41.48 -9.40 16.05
N VAL A 139 -41.31 -10.48 16.81
CA VAL A 139 -41.65 -10.55 18.23
C VAL A 139 -40.78 -9.60 19.06
N ASP A 140 -39.47 -9.53 18.80
CA ASP A 140 -38.57 -8.60 19.48
C ASP A 140 -38.87 -7.15 19.09
N PHE A 141 -39.24 -6.93 17.82
CA PHE A 141 -39.65 -5.62 17.32
C PHE A 141 -40.92 -5.12 18.02
N TYR A 142 -41.95 -5.96 18.19
CA TYR A 142 -43.17 -5.58 18.92
C TYR A 142 -42.98 -5.44 20.43
N LYS A 143 -42.01 -6.14 21.01
CA LYS A 143 -41.60 -5.90 22.39
C LYS A 143 -40.94 -4.52 22.55
N LEU A 144 -40.15 -4.10 21.56
CA LEU A 144 -39.55 -2.77 21.54
C LEU A 144 -40.58 -1.67 21.24
N GLU A 145 -41.48 -1.91 20.28
CA GLU A 145 -42.49 -0.95 19.79
C GLU A 145 -43.90 -1.31 20.31
N ASP A 146 -44.01 -1.42 21.63
CA ASP A 146 -45.23 -1.75 22.36
C ASP A 146 -46.41 -0.80 22.08
N TRP A 147 -46.10 0.45 21.74
CA TRP A 147 -47.05 1.52 21.40
C TRP A 147 -47.78 1.34 20.06
N LEU A 148 -47.39 0.38 19.21
CA LEU A 148 -48.10 0.08 17.96
C LEU A 148 -49.46 -0.60 18.24
N THR A 149 -50.52 -0.14 17.56
CA THR A 149 -51.87 -0.70 17.72
C THR A 149 -51.96 -2.11 17.14
N PRO A 150 -52.93 -2.94 17.59
CA PRO A 150 -53.16 -4.28 17.02
C PRO A 150 -53.35 -4.25 15.50
N GLU A 151 -54.11 -3.28 14.98
CA GLU A 151 -54.34 -3.09 13.54
C GLU A 151 -53.05 -2.74 12.77
N GLN A 152 -52.17 -1.91 13.35
CA GLN A 152 -50.87 -1.60 12.77
C GLN A 152 -49.95 -2.82 12.74
N LYS A 153 -49.96 -3.64 13.80
CA LYS A 153 -49.19 -4.89 13.87
C LYS A 153 -49.67 -5.88 12.81
N GLU A 154 -50.98 -6.05 12.64
CA GLU A 154 -51.56 -6.91 11.62
C GLU A 154 -51.26 -6.41 10.19
N LYS A 155 -51.34 -5.09 9.95
CA LYS A 155 -51.00 -4.47 8.66
C LYS A 155 -49.52 -4.70 8.31
N LEU A 156 -48.62 -4.54 9.28
CA LEU A 156 -47.19 -4.78 9.10
C LEU A 156 -46.90 -6.27 8.85
N GLU A 157 -47.52 -7.16 9.62
CA GLU A 157 -47.39 -8.62 9.45
C GLU A 157 -47.82 -9.06 8.06
N LYS A 158 -49.02 -8.65 7.62
CA LYS A 158 -49.55 -8.98 6.30
C LYS A 158 -48.60 -8.56 5.18
N GLN A 159 -48.06 -7.34 5.26
CA GLN A 159 -47.15 -6.80 4.25
C GLN A 159 -45.75 -7.42 4.28
N VAL A 160 -45.25 -7.83 5.46
CA VAL A 160 -43.95 -8.50 5.63
C VAL A 160 -44.01 -9.99 5.26
N LEU A 161 -45.15 -10.66 5.48
CA LEU A 161 -45.41 -12.05 5.13
C LEU A 161 -45.68 -12.25 3.63
N ASP A 162 -46.40 -11.31 2.98
CA ASP A 162 -46.68 -11.36 1.54
C ASP A 162 -45.46 -11.09 0.64
N ASP A 163 -44.37 -10.57 1.21
CA ASP A 163 -43.08 -10.43 0.55
C ASP A 163 -42.40 -11.81 0.42
N LYS A 164 -42.93 -12.65 -0.49
CA LYS A 164 -42.60 -14.08 -0.66
C LYS A 164 -41.17 -14.37 -1.14
N LYS A 165 -40.37 -13.37 -1.55
CA LYS A 165 -39.11 -13.62 -2.29
C LYS A 165 -37.82 -13.73 -1.48
N GLU A 166 -37.74 -13.30 -0.22
CA GLU A 166 -36.51 -13.50 0.58
C GLU A 166 -36.81 -13.72 2.08
N LYS A 167 -36.14 -14.71 2.70
CA LYS A 167 -36.24 -15.02 4.14
C LYS A 167 -35.53 -13.99 5.03
N PHE A 168 -34.72 -13.10 4.45
CA PHE A 168 -33.86 -12.12 5.15
C PHE A 168 -34.02 -10.67 4.66
N LYS A 169 -35.17 -10.34 4.05
CA LYS A 169 -35.43 -8.97 3.56
C LYS A 169 -35.44 -8.01 4.74
N ARG A 170 -34.51 -7.05 4.75
CA ARG A 170 -34.44 -6.01 5.78
C ARG A 170 -35.26 -4.79 5.36
N TYR A 171 -36.17 -4.34 6.21
CA TYR A 171 -37.03 -3.17 5.96
C TYR A 171 -36.36 -1.90 6.50
N LYS A 172 -36.43 -0.81 5.73
CA LYS A 172 -36.04 0.52 6.22
C LYS A 172 -37.12 1.02 7.19
N TYR A 173 -36.72 1.71 8.26
CA TYR A 173 -37.66 2.34 9.18
C TYR A 173 -38.57 3.37 8.50
N SER A 174 -38.08 4.07 7.47
CA SER A 174 -38.93 4.95 6.63
C SER A 174 -40.04 4.19 5.90
N SER A 175 -39.75 2.99 5.38
CA SER A 175 -40.75 2.16 4.70
C SER A 175 -41.81 1.68 5.68
N ILE A 176 -41.41 1.27 6.89
CA ILE A 176 -42.36 0.86 7.94
C ILE A 176 -43.24 2.05 8.34
N ARG A 177 -42.67 3.24 8.48
CA ARG A 177 -43.41 4.47 8.77
C ARG A 177 -44.47 4.76 7.72
N SER A 178 -44.12 4.61 6.45
CA SER A 178 -45.04 4.77 5.33
C SER A 178 -46.12 3.68 5.28
N ILE A 179 -45.77 2.41 5.50
CA ILE A 179 -46.73 1.28 5.57
C ILE A 179 -47.76 1.51 6.68
N LEU A 180 -47.29 1.96 7.84
CA LEU A 180 -48.11 2.19 9.03
C LEU A 180 -48.79 3.57 9.06
N SER A 181 -48.52 4.43 8.08
CA SER A 181 -49.04 5.81 8.01
C SER A 181 -48.82 6.59 9.31
N LEU A 182 -47.62 6.47 9.91
CA LEU A 182 -47.33 7.09 11.21
C LEU A 182 -47.11 8.61 11.08
N GLN A 183 -47.61 9.36 12.06
CA GLN A 183 -47.38 10.81 12.19
C GLN A 183 -45.94 11.13 12.64
N ASP A 184 -45.46 12.36 12.43
CA ASP A 184 -44.09 12.78 12.78
C ASP A 184 -43.75 12.66 14.28
N SER A 185 -44.76 12.80 15.14
CA SER A 185 -44.68 12.59 16.59
C SER A 185 -44.42 11.13 17.00
N GLN A 186 -44.75 10.16 16.15
CA GLN A 186 -44.67 8.73 16.45
C GLN A 186 -43.29 8.16 16.06
N LYS A 187 -42.45 7.90 17.07
CA LYS A 187 -41.03 7.58 16.91
C LYS A 187 -40.70 6.17 17.44
N PHE A 188 -40.15 5.31 16.57
CA PHE A 188 -39.65 3.96 16.92
C PHE A 188 -38.55 3.98 18.00
N LYS A 189 -38.71 3.22 19.09
CA LYS A 189 -37.69 3.08 20.14
C LYS A 189 -36.39 2.49 19.56
N GLY A 190 -35.25 3.08 19.92
CA GLY A 190 -33.92 2.64 19.42
C GLY A 190 -33.53 3.19 18.04
N VAL A 191 -34.43 3.88 17.32
CA VAL A 191 -34.08 4.69 16.15
C VAL A 191 -33.72 6.10 16.62
N LYS A 192 -32.54 6.59 16.28
CA LYS A 192 -32.11 7.96 16.61
C LYS A 192 -32.78 8.95 15.64
N TYR A 193 -33.89 9.57 16.07
CA TYR A 193 -34.59 10.59 15.29
C TYR A 193 -33.91 11.94 15.33
N ASP A 194 -33.37 12.29 16.49
CA ASP A 194 -32.46 13.41 16.64
C ASP A 194 -31.06 12.84 16.62
N THR A 195 -30.34 13.03 15.53
CA THR A 195 -28.92 13.22 15.69
C THR A 195 -28.70 14.71 15.65
N LYS A 196 -28.00 15.21 16.66
CA LYS A 196 -27.22 16.43 16.56
C LYS A 196 -26.18 16.22 15.44
N VAL A 197 -26.61 16.14 14.17
CA VAL A 197 -25.72 15.98 13.00
C VAL A 197 -24.73 17.14 13.00
N GLU A 198 -25.21 18.28 13.48
CA GLU A 198 -24.43 19.49 13.68
C GLU A 198 -23.41 19.42 14.84
N ASP A 199 -23.45 18.40 15.71
CA ASP A 199 -22.36 18.15 16.65
C ASP A 199 -21.09 17.63 15.96
N THR A 200 -21.15 17.37 14.65
CA THR A 200 -19.99 17.08 13.83
C THR A 200 -19.02 18.26 13.87
N VAL A 201 -17.72 17.96 13.98
CA VAL A 201 -16.68 18.99 13.95
C VAL A 201 -16.65 19.68 12.59
N PHE A 202 -16.78 21.01 12.60
CA PHE A 202 -16.53 21.86 11.45
C PHE A 202 -15.02 22.05 11.24
N GLY A 203 -14.32 22.60 12.24
CA GLY A 203 -12.91 22.94 12.07
C GLY A 203 -12.18 23.08 13.41
N LYS A 204 -10.85 22.99 13.35
CA LYS A 204 -9.96 23.13 14.51
C LYS A 204 -8.67 23.82 14.07
N LEU A 205 -8.11 24.64 14.96
CA LEU A 205 -6.78 25.23 14.82
C LEU A 205 -5.85 24.60 15.86
N ASN A 206 -5.51 23.32 15.66
CA ASN A 206 -4.83 22.51 16.67
C ASN A 206 -3.46 23.09 17.03
N GLY A 207 -2.66 23.48 16.03
CA GLY A 207 -1.34 24.07 16.21
C GLY A 207 -1.42 25.39 16.98
N TYR A 208 -2.35 26.26 16.58
CA TYR A 208 -2.62 27.52 17.28
C TYR A 208 -2.95 27.30 18.77
N HIS A 209 -3.92 26.44 19.07
CA HIS A 209 -4.38 26.20 20.45
C HIS A 209 -3.34 25.49 21.31
N SER A 210 -2.60 24.53 20.73
CA SER A 210 -1.51 23.85 21.43
C SER A 210 -0.38 24.81 21.78
N ILE A 211 0.05 25.66 20.84
CA ILE A 211 1.11 26.66 21.10
C ILE A 211 0.61 27.70 22.11
N LYS A 212 -0.60 28.23 21.94
CA LYS A 212 -1.17 29.25 22.84
C LYS A 212 -1.25 28.76 24.29
N LYS A 213 -1.58 27.49 24.50
CA LYS A 213 -1.73 26.90 25.84
C LYS A 213 -0.42 26.89 26.63
N GLU A 214 0.70 26.66 25.95
CA GLU A 214 2.02 26.50 26.60
C GLU A 214 2.80 27.81 26.71
N LEU A 215 2.25 28.93 26.21
CA LEU A 215 2.88 30.25 26.25
C LEU A 215 2.11 31.19 27.19
N ASN A 216 2.83 32.02 27.94
CA ASN A 216 2.21 33.12 28.65
C ASN A 216 1.64 34.17 27.66
N GLN A 217 0.66 34.96 28.12
CA GLN A 217 -0.09 35.88 27.26
C GLN A 217 0.82 36.91 26.55
N LYS A 218 1.78 37.49 27.28
CA LYS A 218 2.73 38.49 26.74
C LYS A 218 3.58 37.92 25.61
N VAL A 219 4.16 36.73 25.82
CA VAL A 219 5.00 36.02 24.83
C VAL A 219 4.16 35.60 23.62
N PHE A 220 2.95 35.08 23.87
CA PHE A 220 2.03 34.70 22.82
C PHE A 220 1.67 35.88 21.90
N ASP A 221 1.25 37.02 22.47
CA ASP A 221 0.82 38.19 21.69
C ASP A 221 1.97 38.75 20.82
N LEU A 222 3.19 38.79 21.36
CA LEU A 222 4.39 39.20 20.62
C LEU A 222 4.69 38.25 19.45
N LEU A 223 4.64 36.94 19.69
CA LEU A 223 4.93 35.93 18.67
C LEU A 223 3.84 35.87 17.60
N PHE A 224 2.57 35.96 17.99
CA PHE A 224 1.44 35.87 17.08
C PHE A 224 1.39 37.06 16.12
N THR A 225 1.77 38.26 16.59
CA THR A 225 1.99 39.44 15.74
C THR A 225 3.08 39.18 14.69
N LYS A 226 4.15 38.46 15.08
CA LYS A 226 5.24 38.04 14.19
C LYS A 226 4.93 36.68 13.53
N LYS A 227 3.91 36.62 12.66
CA LYS A 227 3.40 35.40 11.99
C LYS A 227 4.47 34.42 11.48
N ILE A 228 5.58 34.93 10.91
CA ILE A 228 6.70 34.09 10.44
C ILE A 228 7.30 33.27 11.59
N LYS A 229 7.58 33.92 12.73
CA LYS A 229 8.13 33.26 13.92
C LYS A 229 7.11 32.30 14.55
N PHE A 230 5.83 32.67 14.58
CA PHE A 230 4.78 31.78 15.08
C PHE A 230 4.66 30.48 14.26
N ASN A 231 4.66 30.59 12.93
CA ASN A 231 4.70 29.41 12.05
C ASN A 231 5.96 28.56 12.24
N LYS A 232 7.09 29.21 12.56
CA LYS A 232 8.39 28.56 12.74
C LYS A 232 8.44 27.64 13.95
N ILE A 233 7.71 27.96 15.03
CA ILE A 233 7.54 27.09 16.20
C ILE A 233 6.99 25.73 15.78
N ALA A 234 5.86 25.73 15.06
CA ALA A 234 5.23 24.50 14.59
C ALA A 234 6.13 23.71 13.61
N GLU A 235 6.91 24.42 12.79
CA GLU A 235 7.88 23.79 11.89
C GLU A 235 9.01 23.07 12.65
N ILE A 236 9.62 23.74 13.65
CA ILE A 236 10.70 23.17 14.47
C ILE A 236 10.21 21.96 15.25
N ILE A 237 9.07 22.07 15.95
CA ILE A 237 8.47 20.95 16.72
C ILE A 237 8.10 19.77 15.79
N THR A 238 7.77 20.06 14.53
CA THR A 238 7.49 19.00 13.55
C THR A 238 8.77 18.31 13.09
N TYR A 239 9.86 19.04 12.89
CA TYR A 239 11.14 18.48 12.42
C TYR A 239 11.96 17.82 13.52
N GLN A 240 12.20 18.53 14.61
CA GLN A 240 13.05 18.04 15.69
C GLN A 240 12.31 17.00 16.51
N LYS A 241 13.05 15.97 16.95
CA LYS A 241 12.54 14.81 17.70
C LYS A 241 13.33 14.56 18.98
N ASP A 242 14.23 15.47 19.31
CA ASP A 242 15.00 15.51 20.54
C ASP A 242 14.99 16.96 21.07
N ASP A 243 14.99 17.05 22.40
CA ASP A 243 14.79 18.32 23.11
C ASP A 243 15.98 19.26 22.95
N GLU A 244 17.20 18.72 22.82
CA GLU A 244 18.43 19.50 22.66
C GLU A 244 18.41 20.27 21.33
N SER A 245 18.18 19.58 20.21
CA SER A 245 18.10 20.22 18.89
C SER A 245 16.90 21.15 18.78
N ALA A 246 15.76 20.78 19.36
CA ALA A 246 14.57 21.63 19.38
C ALA A 246 14.81 22.93 20.17
N THR A 247 15.46 22.85 21.33
CA THR A 247 15.82 24.00 22.16
C THR A 247 16.73 24.96 21.41
N GLN A 248 17.79 24.44 20.78
CA GLN A 248 18.72 25.26 20.01
C GLN A 248 18.00 26.00 18.86
N ASP A 249 17.21 25.28 18.07
CA ASP A 249 16.49 25.86 16.94
C ASP A 249 15.43 26.89 17.39
N LEU A 250 14.72 26.64 18.49
CA LEU A 250 13.76 27.60 19.05
C LEU A 250 14.46 28.87 19.51
N LYS A 251 15.59 28.76 20.23
CA LYS A 251 16.39 29.93 20.65
C LYS A 251 16.86 30.74 19.44
N GLU A 252 17.46 30.08 18.45
CA GLU A 252 18.09 30.76 17.32
C GLU A 252 17.10 31.31 16.29
N GLN A 253 16.03 30.57 15.98
CA GLN A 253 15.15 30.88 14.85
C GLN A 253 13.82 31.55 15.28
N VAL A 254 13.39 31.38 16.53
CA VAL A 254 12.15 31.96 17.06
C VAL A 254 12.45 33.11 18.03
N PHE A 255 13.17 32.84 19.11
CA PHE A 255 13.32 33.79 20.22
C PHE A 255 14.43 34.82 20.01
N LYS A 256 15.39 34.58 19.13
CA LYS A 256 16.44 35.55 18.78
C LYS A 256 15.87 36.90 18.36
N ASN A 257 16.40 37.98 18.92
CA ASN A 257 15.96 39.37 18.67
C ASN A 257 14.47 39.62 19.04
N LEU A 258 13.97 38.99 20.10
CA LEU A 258 12.73 39.39 20.77
C LEU A 258 13.06 40.12 22.05
N ASP A 259 12.26 41.13 22.37
CA ASP A 259 12.36 41.90 23.61
C ASP A 259 11.71 41.12 24.76
N LEU A 260 12.40 40.07 25.20
CA LEU A 260 12.02 39.14 26.25
C LEU A 260 13.25 38.82 27.10
N ASP A 261 13.06 38.69 28.41
CA ASP A 261 14.11 38.23 29.31
C ASP A 261 14.38 36.72 29.12
N GLU A 262 15.55 36.27 29.58
CA GLU A 262 16.01 34.89 29.38
C GLU A 262 15.15 33.86 30.14
N ILE A 263 14.53 34.25 31.26
CA ILE A 263 13.64 33.40 32.05
C ILE A 263 12.38 33.10 31.24
N ALA A 264 11.72 34.14 30.72
CA ALA A 264 10.52 34.00 29.89
C ALA A 264 10.79 33.21 28.60
N ILE A 265 12.00 33.31 28.02
CA ILE A 265 12.40 32.51 26.86
C ILE A 265 12.55 31.04 27.25
N ASN A 266 13.24 30.72 28.34
CA ASN A 266 13.44 29.33 28.77
C ASN A 266 12.10 28.69 29.18
N GLU A 267 11.26 29.38 29.95
CA GLU A 267 9.91 28.91 30.30
C GLU A 267 9.05 28.61 29.06
N ALA A 268 9.09 29.50 28.06
CA ALA A 268 8.38 29.30 26.81
C ALA A 268 8.91 28.08 26.03
N ILE A 269 10.23 27.87 26.01
CA ILE A 269 10.82 26.70 25.34
C ILE A 269 10.42 25.41 26.05
N ASP A 270 10.55 25.35 27.38
CA ASP A 270 10.18 24.18 28.17
C ASP A 270 8.70 23.81 27.99
N GLY A 271 7.82 24.81 27.93
CA GLY A 271 6.41 24.61 27.59
C GLY A 271 6.21 24.06 26.17
N LEU A 272 6.92 24.62 25.18
CA LEU A 272 6.82 24.17 23.78
C LEU A 272 7.36 22.75 23.55
N LEU A 273 8.33 22.29 24.34
CA LEU A 273 8.87 20.93 24.26
C LEU A 273 7.85 19.85 24.66
N ASN A 274 6.82 20.20 25.42
CA ASN A 274 5.70 19.29 25.74
C ASN A 274 4.79 19.01 24.53
N ILE A 275 4.96 19.75 23.42
CA ILE A 275 4.14 19.63 22.23
C ILE A 275 4.79 18.67 21.24
N SER A 276 3.98 17.80 20.62
CA SER A 276 4.43 16.95 19.52
C SER A 276 3.57 17.15 18.27
N PHE A 277 4.20 17.55 17.16
CA PHE A 277 3.55 17.70 15.86
C PHE A 277 4.10 16.74 14.81
N SER A 278 3.25 16.46 13.81
CA SER A 278 3.60 15.60 12.68
C SER A 278 2.82 15.96 11.41
N GLY A 279 3.45 15.69 10.28
CA GLY A 279 2.85 15.83 8.96
C GLY A 279 3.02 17.21 8.34
N PHE A 280 2.84 17.25 7.02
CA PHE A 280 3.10 18.43 6.19
C PHE A 280 1.90 18.70 5.28
N ASN A 281 1.68 19.97 4.96
CA ASN A 281 0.74 20.39 3.93
C ASN A 281 1.31 20.09 2.52
N ASN A 282 0.55 20.30 1.45
CA ASN A 282 1.06 20.20 0.07
C ASN A 282 1.75 21.49 -0.39
N LEU A 283 1.53 22.60 0.32
CA LEU A 283 2.08 23.93 0.01
C LEU A 283 3.16 24.34 1.02
N SER A 284 4.10 25.18 0.60
CA SER A 284 5.02 25.90 1.48
C SER A 284 4.24 26.93 2.30
N VAL A 285 4.75 27.32 3.47
CA VAL A 285 4.18 28.44 4.24
C VAL A 285 4.16 29.72 3.39
N GLN A 286 5.21 29.97 2.62
CA GLN A 286 5.30 31.12 1.70
C GLN A 286 4.21 31.10 0.62
N ALA A 287 3.94 29.95 0.00
CA ALA A 287 2.85 29.84 -0.96
C ALA A 287 1.48 30.04 -0.30
N LEU A 288 1.30 29.55 0.94
CA LEU A 288 0.07 29.75 1.70
C LEU A 288 -0.14 31.22 2.05
N ASP A 289 0.90 31.92 2.48
CA ASP A 289 0.82 33.34 2.83
C ASP A 289 0.43 34.23 1.62
N LYS A 290 0.74 33.81 0.39
CA LYS A 290 0.25 34.46 -0.84
C LYS A 290 -1.21 34.13 -1.17
N ILE A 291 -1.68 32.93 -0.82
CA ILE A 291 -3.03 32.46 -1.15
C ILE A 291 -4.08 32.93 -0.13
N ILE A 292 -3.70 33.00 1.15
CA ILE A 292 -4.61 33.32 2.26
C ILE A 292 -5.38 34.63 2.03
N PRO A 293 -4.76 35.76 1.63
CA PRO A 293 -5.48 37.02 1.43
C PRO A 293 -6.69 36.88 0.49
N HIS A 294 -6.51 36.19 -0.64
CA HIS A 294 -7.60 35.91 -1.58
C HIS A 294 -8.68 34.99 -1.00
N GLN A 295 -8.31 34.04 -0.13
CA GLN A 295 -9.30 33.23 0.58
C GLN A 295 -10.06 34.04 1.63
N GLU A 296 -9.43 35.05 2.23
CA GLU A 296 -10.08 35.97 3.17
C GLU A 296 -11.11 36.88 2.48
N GLU A 297 -10.97 37.12 1.18
CA GLU A 297 -11.98 37.77 0.33
C GLU A 297 -13.17 36.84 -0.02
N GLY A 298 -13.17 35.60 0.48
CA GLY A 298 -14.22 34.62 0.21
C GLY A 298 -14.03 33.83 -1.09
N LEU A 299 -12.88 33.97 -1.77
CA LEU A 299 -12.59 33.20 -2.98
C LEU A 299 -12.38 31.72 -2.63
N LYS A 300 -12.98 30.83 -3.45
CA LYS A 300 -12.72 29.39 -3.39
C LYS A 300 -11.27 29.13 -3.78
N TYR A 301 -10.68 28.07 -3.25
CA TYR A 301 -9.26 27.75 -3.41
C TYR A 301 -8.76 27.77 -4.87
N HIS A 302 -9.55 27.28 -5.83
CA HIS A 302 -9.15 27.29 -7.24
C HIS A 302 -9.06 28.70 -7.86
N ASN A 303 -9.91 29.63 -7.40
CA ASN A 303 -9.87 31.03 -7.83
C ASN A 303 -8.71 31.75 -7.13
N ALA A 304 -8.55 31.55 -5.82
CA ALA A 304 -7.43 32.11 -5.06
C ALA A 304 -6.05 31.69 -5.64
N ILE A 305 -5.91 30.44 -6.09
CA ILE A 305 -4.68 30.03 -6.80
C ILE A 305 -4.53 30.74 -8.15
N LYS A 306 -5.62 30.94 -8.89
CA LYS A 306 -5.59 31.55 -10.22
C LYS A 306 -5.04 32.98 -10.15
N GLU A 307 -5.40 33.72 -9.10
CA GLU A 307 -4.87 35.06 -8.83
C GLU A 307 -3.36 35.06 -8.57
N VAL A 308 -2.81 34.01 -7.94
CA VAL A 308 -1.39 33.96 -7.53
C VAL A 308 -0.48 33.28 -8.58
N TYR A 309 -0.96 32.21 -9.22
CA TYR A 309 -0.13 31.30 -10.04
C TYR A 309 -0.68 31.09 -11.47
N GLU A 310 -1.63 31.92 -11.92
CA GLU A 310 -2.34 31.90 -13.23
C GLU A 310 -3.23 30.67 -13.50
N HIS A 311 -2.87 29.49 -12.99
CA HIS A 311 -3.61 28.25 -13.15
C HIS A 311 -3.64 27.39 -11.88
N HIS A 312 -4.83 26.85 -11.57
CA HIS A 312 -5.03 25.91 -10.45
C HIS A 312 -4.45 24.52 -10.71
N SER A 313 -4.05 24.23 -11.95
CA SER A 313 -3.52 22.93 -12.36
C SER A 313 -1.99 23.00 -12.46
N HIS A 314 -1.33 22.01 -11.87
CA HIS A 314 0.12 21.83 -11.69
C HIS A 314 1.01 21.86 -12.95
N PHE A 315 0.49 22.25 -14.10
CA PHE A 315 1.06 21.90 -15.40
C PHE A 315 1.53 23.17 -16.13
N LYS A 316 2.69 23.69 -15.74
CA LYS A 316 3.49 24.58 -16.60
C LYS A 316 4.79 23.90 -17.03
N ASN A 317 4.97 23.93 -18.35
CA ASN A 317 6.11 23.61 -19.23
C ASN A 317 7.19 22.66 -18.72
N THR A 318 7.05 21.40 -19.09
CA THR A 318 8.21 20.58 -19.50
C THR A 318 8.29 20.64 -21.02
N ASN A 319 9.47 20.91 -21.59
CA ASN A 319 9.71 20.73 -23.02
C ASN A 319 9.54 19.24 -23.34
N PRO A 320 8.43 18.82 -23.96
CA PRO A 320 8.19 17.41 -24.25
C PRO A 320 9.25 16.94 -25.25
N GLN A 321 9.75 15.72 -25.06
CA GLN A 321 10.81 15.15 -25.90
C GLN A 321 10.25 14.02 -26.76
N GLN A 322 10.85 13.79 -27.93
CA GLN A 322 10.49 12.68 -28.82
C GLN A 322 10.58 11.33 -28.09
N TYR A 323 11.66 11.13 -27.34
CA TYR A 323 11.80 9.99 -26.45
C TYR A 323 11.42 10.41 -25.05
N LEU A 324 10.74 9.53 -24.30
CA LEU A 324 10.56 9.76 -22.87
C LEU A 324 11.96 9.98 -22.27
N ARG A 325 12.10 10.79 -21.21
CA ARG A 325 13.36 11.03 -20.47
C ARG A 325 13.46 10.21 -19.16
N PRO A 326 14.67 9.87 -18.65
CA PRO A 326 14.79 9.13 -17.40
C PRO A 326 14.39 10.01 -16.21
N LEU A 327 14.19 9.39 -15.04
CA LEU A 327 14.01 10.13 -13.79
C LEU A 327 15.30 10.90 -13.48
N ASN A 328 15.16 12.17 -13.12
CA ASN A 328 16.28 12.94 -12.60
C ASN A 328 16.60 12.54 -11.14
N LYS A 329 17.70 13.05 -10.57
CA LYS A 329 18.12 12.71 -9.20
C LYS A 329 17.04 13.01 -8.15
N LYS A 330 16.33 14.14 -8.29
CA LYS A 330 15.27 14.59 -7.36
C LYS A 330 14.04 13.69 -7.43
N GLU A 331 13.54 13.41 -8.63
CA GLU A 331 12.41 12.49 -8.85
C GLU A 331 12.72 11.08 -8.37
N ASN A 332 13.95 10.61 -8.63
CA ASN A 332 14.40 9.31 -8.15
C ASN A 332 14.49 9.24 -6.62
N TYR A 333 14.79 10.35 -5.93
CA TYR A 333 14.76 10.40 -4.47
C TYR A 333 13.33 10.43 -3.92
N GLN A 334 12.46 11.26 -4.52
CA GLN A 334 11.06 11.43 -4.10
C GLN A 334 10.22 10.16 -4.25
N ILE A 335 10.46 9.37 -5.31
CA ILE A 335 9.84 8.05 -5.44
C ILE A 335 10.57 7.11 -4.49
N THR A 336 9.98 6.78 -3.35
CA THR A 336 10.65 5.90 -2.38
C THR A 336 10.49 4.43 -2.74
N ASN A 337 9.39 4.05 -3.39
CA ASN A 337 9.10 2.65 -3.73
C ASN A 337 9.97 2.16 -4.91
N PRO A 338 10.88 1.18 -4.70
CA PRO A 338 11.76 0.66 -5.75
C PRO A 338 11.02 -0.13 -6.84
N THR A 339 9.87 -0.73 -6.53
CA THR A 339 9.04 -1.44 -7.52
C THR A 339 8.57 -0.47 -8.59
N ILE A 340 8.08 0.70 -8.19
CA ILE A 340 7.59 1.73 -9.12
C ILE A 340 8.72 2.25 -10.01
N LYS A 341 9.92 2.48 -9.45
CA LYS A 341 11.10 2.87 -10.25
C LYS A 341 11.43 1.83 -11.32
N ARG A 342 11.38 0.54 -10.96
CA ARG A 342 11.65 -0.56 -11.88
C ARG A 342 10.59 -0.63 -12.98
N VAL A 343 9.31 -0.56 -12.62
CA VAL A 343 8.19 -0.57 -13.57
C VAL A 343 8.31 0.59 -14.55
N PHE A 344 8.52 1.81 -14.05
CA PHE A 344 8.74 2.98 -14.89
C PHE A 344 9.95 2.82 -15.82
N SER A 345 11.07 2.30 -15.31
CA SER A 345 12.25 2.08 -16.14
C SER A 345 12.04 1.04 -17.24
N GLN A 346 11.25 -0.01 -17.01
CA GLN A 346 10.94 -1.00 -18.04
C GLN A 346 9.94 -0.44 -19.05
N PHE A 347 8.87 0.20 -18.57
CA PHE A 347 7.91 0.92 -19.42
C PHE A 347 8.63 1.91 -20.36
N ARG A 348 9.50 2.75 -19.81
CA ARG A 348 10.35 3.68 -20.56
C ARG A 348 11.13 2.99 -21.69
N LYS A 349 11.77 1.86 -21.39
CA LYS A 349 12.62 1.13 -22.35
C LYS A 349 11.77 0.58 -23.50
N VAL A 350 10.63 -0.04 -23.18
CA VAL A 350 9.67 -0.55 -24.15
C VAL A 350 9.17 0.60 -25.00
N LEU A 351 8.62 1.65 -24.38
CA LEU A 351 8.07 2.81 -25.07
C LEU A 351 9.07 3.43 -26.04
N ASN A 352 10.29 3.75 -25.57
CA ASN A 352 11.30 4.35 -26.43
C ASN A 352 11.77 3.40 -27.54
N ALA A 353 11.70 2.08 -27.35
CA ALA A 353 12.01 1.12 -28.40
C ALA A 353 10.92 1.05 -29.46
N VAL A 354 9.64 1.10 -29.06
CA VAL A 354 8.52 1.21 -29.99
C VAL A 354 8.64 2.51 -30.81
N ILE A 355 8.95 3.64 -30.16
CA ILE A 355 9.15 4.93 -30.86
C ILE A 355 10.30 4.85 -31.87
N ARG A 356 11.41 4.19 -31.51
CA ARG A 356 12.53 3.99 -32.45
C ARG A 356 12.16 3.13 -33.66
N LYS A 357 11.28 2.13 -33.47
CA LYS A 357 10.90 1.17 -34.52
C LYS A 357 9.77 1.68 -35.41
N HIS A 358 8.81 2.43 -34.85
CA HIS A 358 7.56 2.78 -35.51
C HIS A 358 7.25 4.29 -35.56
N GLY A 359 8.05 5.15 -34.92
CA GLY A 359 7.80 6.59 -34.83
C GLY A 359 6.96 7.01 -33.62
N SER A 360 6.65 8.31 -33.55
CA SER A 360 5.89 8.90 -32.44
C SER A 360 4.41 8.53 -32.48
N PHE A 361 3.74 8.55 -31.33
CA PHE A 361 2.32 8.25 -31.21
C PHE A 361 1.45 9.51 -31.38
N ASP A 362 0.25 9.34 -31.91
CA ASP A 362 -0.86 10.30 -31.88
C ASP A 362 -1.63 10.22 -30.55
N VAL A 363 -1.86 9.00 -30.04
CA VAL A 363 -2.52 8.70 -28.76
C VAL A 363 -1.86 7.53 -28.04
N MET A 364 -1.87 7.57 -26.72
CA MET A 364 -1.49 6.44 -25.87
C MET A 364 -2.63 6.06 -24.92
N HIS A 365 -3.01 4.78 -24.92
CA HIS A 365 -3.93 4.21 -23.94
C HIS A 365 -3.14 3.52 -22.82
N ILE A 366 -3.47 3.82 -21.56
CA ILE A 366 -2.82 3.22 -20.38
C ILE A 366 -3.89 2.60 -19.49
N GLU A 367 -3.71 1.33 -19.13
CA GLU A 367 -4.54 0.69 -18.12
C GLU A 367 -4.20 1.19 -16.72
N MET A 368 -5.23 1.55 -15.97
CA MET A 368 -5.13 1.84 -14.55
C MET A 368 -6.01 0.87 -13.76
N ALA A 369 -5.56 0.50 -12.56
CA ALA A 369 -6.39 -0.18 -11.57
C ALA A 369 -7.41 0.80 -10.94
N ARG A 370 -8.21 1.47 -11.77
CA ARG A 370 -9.34 2.29 -11.34
C ARG A 370 -10.59 1.44 -11.35
N GLU A 371 -11.39 1.54 -10.30
CA GLU A 371 -12.73 0.97 -10.27
C GLU A 371 -13.67 1.71 -11.23
N LEU A 372 -14.75 1.05 -11.66
CA LEU A 372 -15.83 1.72 -12.38
C LEU A 372 -16.56 2.71 -11.47
N LYS A 373 -17.37 3.57 -12.08
CA LYS A 373 -18.22 4.50 -11.33
C LYS A 373 -19.22 3.70 -10.50
N ASN A 374 -19.03 3.74 -9.18
CA ASN A 374 -19.93 3.11 -8.21
C ASN A 374 -21.36 3.68 -8.31
N SER A 375 -22.35 2.82 -8.13
CA SER A 375 -23.77 3.19 -8.02
C SER A 375 -24.04 4.07 -6.80
N LYS A 376 -25.19 4.77 -6.76
CA LYS A 376 -25.56 5.63 -5.62
C LYS A 376 -25.57 4.85 -4.29
N LYS A 377 -26.22 3.68 -4.29
CA LYS A 377 -26.26 2.76 -3.14
C LYS A 377 -24.87 2.30 -2.70
N ARG A 378 -24.01 1.90 -3.65
CA ARG A 378 -22.65 1.45 -3.30
C ARG A 378 -21.80 2.59 -2.73
N LYS A 379 -21.92 3.81 -3.26
CA LYS A 379 -21.27 5.00 -2.69
C LYS A 379 -21.77 5.26 -1.27
N PHE A 380 -23.08 5.18 -1.05
CA PHE A 380 -23.66 5.32 0.28
C PHE A 380 -23.10 4.27 1.24
N GLU A 381 -23.10 2.98 0.89
CA GLU A 381 -22.50 1.91 1.71
C GLU A 381 -21.03 2.18 2.09
N ILE A 382 -20.23 2.66 1.13
CA ILE A 382 -18.82 2.99 1.37
C ILE A 382 -18.70 4.18 2.34
N VAL A 383 -19.47 5.24 2.11
CA VAL A 383 -19.45 6.45 2.95
C VAL A 383 -19.93 6.11 4.37
N THR A 384 -21.03 5.38 4.50
CA THR A 384 -21.58 4.93 5.78
C THR A 384 -20.58 4.04 6.51
N GLY A 385 -20.00 3.04 5.86
CA GLY A 385 -18.97 2.19 6.48
C GLY A 385 -17.70 2.95 6.88
N GLN A 386 -17.32 4.00 6.15
CA GLN A 386 -16.23 4.90 6.55
C GLN A 386 -16.60 5.75 7.78
N LYS A 387 -17.83 6.26 7.85
CA LYS A 387 -18.35 7.02 8.99
C LYS A 387 -18.42 6.16 10.25
N GLU A 388 -18.99 4.96 10.16
CA GLU A 388 -19.02 3.97 11.24
C GLU A 388 -17.62 3.66 11.76
N TYR A 389 -16.66 3.44 10.86
CA TYR A 389 -15.26 3.20 11.23
C TYR A 389 -14.61 4.40 11.93
N GLN A 390 -14.94 5.63 11.52
CA GLN A 390 -14.46 6.85 12.17
C GLN A 390 -15.04 7.00 13.58
N GLN A 391 -16.33 6.69 13.76
CA GLN A 391 -17.01 6.69 15.06
C GLN A 391 -16.41 5.64 16.00
N GLU A 392 -16.29 4.38 15.55
CA GLU A 392 -15.63 3.30 16.30
C GLU A 392 -14.23 3.72 16.74
N LYS A 393 -13.46 4.37 15.85
CA LYS A 393 -12.12 4.85 16.18
C LYS A 393 -12.12 5.98 17.22
N ALA A 394 -13.12 6.86 17.22
CA ALA A 394 -13.25 7.94 18.19
C ALA A 394 -13.66 7.40 19.56
N GLU A 395 -14.62 6.48 19.61
CA GLU A 395 -15.05 5.78 20.83
C GLU A 395 -13.89 5.03 21.48
N ILE A 396 -13.14 4.25 20.69
CA ILE A 396 -11.95 3.54 21.15
C ILE A 396 -10.90 4.50 21.72
N LYS A 397 -10.73 5.69 21.15
CA LYS A 397 -9.80 6.69 21.69
C LYS A 397 -10.28 7.26 23.03
N ALA A 398 -11.57 7.54 23.16
CA ALA A 398 -12.15 8.05 24.40
C ALA A 398 -12.03 7.03 25.53
N GLN A 399 -12.44 5.79 25.28
CA GLN A 399 -12.29 4.68 26.23
C GLN A 399 -10.84 4.39 26.58
N PHE A 400 -9.92 4.48 25.62
CA PHE A 400 -8.49 4.33 25.89
C PHE A 400 -7.98 5.42 26.84
N LEU A 401 -8.35 6.67 26.59
CA LEU A 401 -7.95 7.80 27.43
C LEU A 401 -8.52 7.67 28.86
N GLU A 402 -9.74 7.16 28.98
CA GLU A 402 -10.37 6.88 30.28
C GLU A 402 -9.62 5.78 31.05
N ASN A 403 -9.25 4.69 30.37
CA ASN A 403 -8.61 3.53 31.00
C ASN A 403 -7.12 3.72 31.30
N PHE A 404 -6.39 4.49 30.47
CA PHE A 404 -4.92 4.60 30.55
C PHE A 404 -4.42 6.03 30.80
N HIS A 405 -5.31 7.02 30.86
CA HIS A 405 -4.99 8.43 31.17
C HIS A 405 -3.97 9.12 30.24
N HIS A 406 -3.77 8.61 29.02
CA HIS A 406 -2.97 9.28 27.99
C HIS A 406 -3.51 9.06 26.57
N GLU A 407 -3.08 9.88 25.61
CA GLU A 407 -3.43 9.69 24.20
C GLU A 407 -2.67 8.49 23.62
N GLY A 408 -3.36 7.36 23.43
CA GLY A 408 -2.77 6.13 22.92
C GLY A 408 -2.18 6.27 21.51
N THR A 409 -1.02 5.65 21.29
CA THR A 409 -0.39 5.52 19.97
C THR A 409 -1.20 4.61 19.04
N GLY A 410 -0.89 4.64 17.74
CA GLY A 410 -1.60 3.80 16.76
C GLY A 410 -1.52 2.29 17.04
N ARG A 411 -0.45 1.82 17.69
CA ARG A 411 -0.29 0.40 18.07
C ARG A 411 -1.08 0.07 19.33
N GLU A 412 -1.09 0.95 20.32
CA GLU A 412 -1.82 0.77 21.58
C GLU A 412 -3.33 0.83 21.35
N LEU A 413 -3.80 1.80 20.57
CA LEU A 413 -5.20 1.86 20.14
C LEU A 413 -5.62 0.61 19.36
N LEU A 414 -4.71 0.01 18.60
CA LEU A 414 -4.97 -1.26 17.91
C LEU A 414 -5.03 -2.44 18.88
N LYS A 415 -4.15 -2.52 19.90
CA LYS A 415 -4.23 -3.52 20.97
C LYS A 415 -5.58 -3.42 21.67
N PHE A 416 -5.96 -2.22 22.11
CA PHE A 416 -7.21 -1.98 22.83
C PHE A 416 -8.44 -2.26 21.97
N ARG A 417 -8.44 -1.85 20.70
CA ARG A 417 -9.51 -2.23 19.76
C ARG A 417 -9.67 -3.74 19.61
N LEU A 418 -8.56 -4.48 19.49
CA LEU A 418 -8.61 -5.93 19.35
C LEU A 418 -9.03 -6.59 20.66
N TYR A 419 -8.65 -6.03 21.81
CA TYR A 419 -9.12 -6.46 23.14
C TYR A 419 -10.65 -6.38 23.25
N GLU A 420 -11.24 -5.23 22.91
CA GLU A 420 -12.69 -5.02 22.90
C GLU A 420 -13.40 -5.98 21.92
N GLN A 421 -12.89 -6.10 20.70
CA GLN A 421 -13.45 -7.02 19.68
C GLN A 421 -13.38 -8.49 20.09
N GLN A 422 -12.49 -8.84 21.02
CA GLN A 422 -12.27 -10.19 21.50
C GLN A 422 -12.84 -10.43 22.91
N HIS A 423 -13.62 -9.49 23.43
CA HIS A 423 -14.21 -9.55 24.77
C HIS A 423 -13.16 -9.80 25.87
N GLY A 424 -12.01 -9.13 25.75
CA GLY A 424 -10.93 -9.21 26.73
C GLY A 424 -10.23 -10.55 26.82
N LYS A 425 -10.38 -11.44 25.83
CA LYS A 425 -9.78 -12.78 25.84
C LYS A 425 -8.71 -12.96 24.76
N CYS A 426 -7.71 -13.76 25.09
CA CYS A 426 -6.72 -14.24 24.14
C CYS A 426 -7.44 -15.06 23.07
N ILE A 427 -7.22 -14.72 21.79
CA ILE A 427 -7.95 -15.37 20.71
C ILE A 427 -7.64 -16.87 20.61
N TYR A 428 -6.46 -17.34 21.04
CA TYR A 428 -6.02 -18.74 20.93
C TYR A 428 -6.33 -19.54 22.19
N SER A 429 -5.75 -19.13 23.32
CA SER A 429 -5.91 -19.86 24.59
C SER A 429 -7.24 -19.61 25.29
N LYS A 430 -8.04 -18.64 24.86
CA LYS A 430 -9.32 -18.24 25.48
C LYS A 430 -9.17 -17.64 26.89
N ASN A 431 -7.94 -17.59 27.42
CA ASN A 431 -7.61 -16.99 28.71
C ASN A 431 -7.94 -15.49 28.72
N GLU A 432 -8.38 -15.00 29.87
CA GLU A 432 -8.64 -13.58 30.08
C GLU A 432 -7.33 -12.77 30.02
N ILE A 433 -7.39 -11.64 29.34
CA ILE A 433 -6.32 -10.65 29.25
C ILE A 433 -6.66 -9.57 30.30
N LYS A 434 -5.72 -9.28 31.19
CA LYS A 434 -5.90 -8.20 32.16
C LYS A 434 -5.68 -6.85 31.46
N ILE A 435 -6.66 -5.97 31.52
CA ILE A 435 -6.61 -4.65 30.87
C ILE A 435 -5.43 -3.81 31.38
N ASP A 436 -5.15 -3.84 32.69
CA ASP A 436 -4.05 -3.08 33.31
C ASP A 436 -2.67 -3.46 32.77
N ARG A 437 -2.54 -4.70 32.27
CA ARG A 437 -1.30 -5.23 31.70
C ARG A 437 -1.24 -5.13 30.17
N LEU A 438 -2.28 -4.64 29.51
CA LEU A 438 -2.39 -4.61 28.04
C LEU A 438 -1.20 -3.92 27.36
N LEU A 439 -0.69 -2.86 28.00
CA LEU A 439 0.43 -2.06 27.51
C LEU A 439 1.80 -2.58 27.95
N GLU A 440 1.86 -3.54 28.87
CA GLU A 440 3.09 -4.14 29.35
C GLU A 440 3.85 -4.82 28.20
N ASP A 441 5.14 -4.50 28.08
CA ASP A 441 5.99 -5.09 27.06
C ASP A 441 6.19 -6.58 27.32
N GLY A 442 5.76 -7.38 26.36
CA GLY A 442 5.91 -8.83 26.41
C GLY A 442 4.73 -9.60 27.03
N TYR A 443 3.67 -8.94 27.49
CA TYR A 443 2.46 -9.63 27.95
C TYR A 443 1.59 -10.11 26.79
N VAL A 444 1.16 -9.19 25.92
CA VAL A 444 0.33 -9.47 24.74
C VAL A 444 0.97 -8.98 23.45
N GLU A 445 0.68 -9.67 22.36
CA GLU A 445 1.15 -9.34 21.01
C GLU A 445 -0.01 -9.29 20.02
N ILE A 446 0.19 -8.50 18.96
CA ILE A 446 -0.73 -8.48 17.82
C ILE A 446 -0.19 -9.49 16.81
N ASP A 447 -0.87 -10.62 16.66
CA ASP A 447 -0.50 -11.69 15.74
C ASP A 447 -1.23 -11.56 14.40
N HIS A 448 -0.59 -12.08 13.35
CA HIS A 448 -1.20 -12.35 12.05
C HIS A 448 -1.86 -13.72 12.06
N ILE A 449 -3.20 -13.76 11.95
CA ILE A 449 -4.00 -15.00 11.93
C ILE A 449 -3.42 -15.97 10.91
N LEU A 450 -3.35 -15.53 9.66
CA LEU A 450 -2.59 -16.21 8.62
C LEU A 450 -1.17 -15.63 8.59
N PRO A 451 -0.13 -16.47 8.72
CA PRO A 451 1.25 -16.03 8.84
C PRO A 451 1.67 -15.07 7.73
N TRP A 452 2.24 -13.92 8.12
CA TRP A 452 2.76 -12.93 7.17
C TRP A 452 3.78 -13.53 6.20
N SER A 453 4.61 -14.47 6.67
CA SER A 453 5.59 -15.20 5.87
C SER A 453 4.97 -16.02 4.74
N ARG A 454 3.68 -16.38 4.83
CA ARG A 454 2.95 -17.19 3.84
C ARG A 454 1.99 -16.36 3.00
N THR A 455 1.31 -15.37 3.59
CA THR A 455 0.24 -14.62 2.90
C THR A 455 0.61 -13.21 2.51
N PHE A 456 1.61 -12.58 3.16
CA PHE A 456 1.87 -11.15 3.04
C PHE A 456 0.62 -10.26 3.29
N ASP A 457 -0.31 -10.71 4.13
CA ASP A 457 -1.50 -9.95 4.47
C ASP A 457 -1.34 -9.23 5.82
N ASN A 458 -1.25 -7.89 5.78
CA ASN A 458 -1.16 -7.02 6.96
C ASN A 458 -2.48 -6.28 7.23
N SER A 459 -3.57 -6.69 6.57
CA SER A 459 -4.89 -6.10 6.76
C SER A 459 -5.39 -6.29 8.19
N LEU A 460 -6.26 -5.38 8.64
CA LEU A 460 -6.86 -5.45 9.97
C LEU A 460 -7.62 -6.78 10.19
N ASN A 461 -8.22 -7.33 9.14
CA ASN A 461 -8.94 -8.61 9.20
C ASN A 461 -8.01 -9.81 9.40
N ASN A 462 -6.69 -9.65 9.22
CA ASN A 462 -5.70 -10.68 9.51
C ASN A 462 -5.03 -10.46 10.88
N LYS A 463 -5.46 -9.49 11.69
CA LYS A 463 -4.84 -9.17 12.99
C LYS A 463 -5.72 -9.55 14.16
N VAL A 464 -5.10 -10.11 15.19
CA VAL A 464 -5.73 -10.53 16.45
C VAL A 464 -4.81 -10.23 17.63
N LEU A 465 -5.38 -10.17 18.82
CA LEU A 465 -4.64 -10.02 20.07
C LEU A 465 -4.51 -11.39 20.75
N CYS A 466 -3.30 -11.75 21.17
CA CYS A 466 -3.03 -12.96 21.92
C CYS A 466 -1.95 -12.73 22.98
N LEU A 467 -1.84 -13.65 23.93
CA LEU A 467 -0.70 -13.70 24.84
C LEU A 467 0.57 -13.96 24.03
N LYS A 468 1.69 -13.34 24.45
CA LYS A 468 2.98 -13.50 23.74
C LYS A 468 3.38 -14.96 23.58
N VAL A 469 3.20 -15.78 24.62
CA VAL A 469 3.53 -17.21 24.60
C VAL A 469 2.78 -17.94 23.48
N GLU A 470 1.49 -17.67 23.32
CA GLU A 470 0.66 -18.26 22.26
C GLU A 470 1.14 -17.86 20.87
N ASN A 471 1.53 -16.59 20.69
CA ASN A 471 2.08 -16.11 19.42
C ASN A 471 3.39 -16.83 19.06
N GLN A 472 4.30 -16.97 20.03
CA GLN A 472 5.57 -17.65 19.83
C GLN A 472 5.39 -19.14 19.53
N ASN A 473 4.43 -19.80 20.19
CA ASN A 473 4.12 -21.20 19.95
C ASN A 473 3.49 -21.43 18.57
N LYS A 474 2.57 -20.55 18.14
CA LYS A 474 1.94 -20.62 16.82
C LYS A 474 2.94 -20.39 15.69
N ALA A 475 3.91 -19.48 15.86
CA ALA A 475 4.97 -19.20 14.89
C ALA A 475 4.43 -18.97 13.44
N ASP A 476 4.84 -19.79 12.47
CA ASP A 476 4.45 -19.68 11.05
C ASP A 476 3.26 -20.58 10.65
N GLN A 477 2.47 -21.00 11.64
CA GLN A 477 1.29 -21.85 11.47
C GLN A 477 -0.01 -21.04 11.41
N THR A 478 -1.05 -21.61 10.79
CA THR A 478 -2.42 -21.11 10.92
C THR A 478 -3.03 -21.54 12.26
N PRO A 479 -4.15 -20.95 12.72
CA PRO A 479 -4.82 -21.41 13.95
C PRO A 479 -5.22 -22.89 13.86
N PHE A 480 -5.60 -23.36 12.66
CA PHE A 480 -5.91 -24.77 12.42
C PHE A 480 -4.70 -25.69 12.57
N GLU A 481 -3.54 -25.29 12.05
CA GLU A 481 -2.30 -26.04 12.19
C GLU A 481 -1.79 -26.03 13.63
N TYR A 482 -1.93 -24.90 14.34
CA TYR A 482 -1.47 -24.73 15.72
C TYR A 482 -2.33 -25.49 16.73
N LEU A 483 -3.65 -25.28 16.70
CA LEU A 483 -4.57 -25.84 17.70
C LEU A 483 -4.97 -27.28 17.40
N ALA A 484 -4.94 -27.69 16.13
CA ALA A 484 -5.47 -28.99 15.72
C ALA A 484 -4.39 -29.93 15.16
N ASN A 485 -3.13 -29.51 15.11
CA ASN A 485 -2.08 -30.18 14.33
C ASN A 485 -2.48 -30.44 12.86
N GLY A 486 -3.46 -29.69 12.33
CA GLY A 486 -4.01 -29.87 10.99
C GLY A 486 -5.10 -30.96 10.86
N GLU A 487 -5.66 -31.45 11.96
CA GLU A 487 -6.70 -32.49 11.96
C GLU A 487 -8.11 -31.90 12.16
N LYS A 488 -9.00 -32.12 11.19
CA LYS A 488 -10.37 -31.54 11.22
C LYS A 488 -11.28 -32.12 12.31
N ASN A 489 -11.00 -33.35 12.76
CA ASN A 489 -11.80 -34.07 13.76
C ASN A 489 -11.28 -33.86 15.19
N ASN A 490 -10.26 -33.02 15.38
CA ASN A 490 -9.73 -32.69 16.69
C ASN A 490 -10.78 -31.92 17.54
N SER A 491 -10.96 -32.32 18.79
CA SER A 491 -11.92 -31.70 19.72
C SER A 491 -11.62 -30.22 19.98
N GLU A 492 -10.34 -29.85 20.15
CA GLU A 492 -9.90 -28.47 20.37
C GLU A 492 -10.24 -27.57 19.18
N TRP A 493 -10.18 -28.10 17.95
CA TRP A 493 -10.59 -27.36 16.76
C TRP A 493 -12.10 -27.10 16.72
N GLN A 494 -12.92 -28.07 17.09
CA GLN A 494 -14.37 -27.88 17.13
C GLN A 494 -14.77 -26.87 18.21
N GLU A 495 -14.15 -26.94 19.38
CA GLU A 495 -14.32 -25.93 20.43
C GLU A 495 -13.89 -24.54 19.96
N TYR A 496 -12.73 -24.44 19.30
CA TYR A 496 -12.24 -23.19 18.75
C TYR A 496 -13.22 -22.63 17.71
N LYS A 497 -13.75 -23.48 16.83
CA LYS A 497 -14.72 -23.08 15.81
C LYS A 497 -16.02 -22.56 16.43
N ASN A 498 -16.50 -23.22 17.48
CA ASN A 498 -17.67 -22.78 18.24
C ASN A 498 -17.40 -21.45 18.95
N TYR A 499 -16.22 -21.30 19.55
CA TYR A 499 -15.77 -20.06 20.17
C TYR A 499 -15.71 -18.91 19.16
N ILE A 500 -15.11 -19.09 17.99
CA ILE A 500 -15.06 -18.05 16.94
C ILE A 500 -16.46 -17.73 16.38
N ASN A 501 -17.35 -18.72 16.32
CA ASN A 501 -18.73 -18.51 15.88
C ASN A 501 -19.61 -17.79 16.91
N SER A 502 -19.24 -17.78 18.20
CA SER A 502 -19.99 -17.06 19.25
C SER A 502 -19.82 -15.53 19.17
N PHE A 503 -18.76 -15.04 18.52
CA PHE A 503 -18.57 -13.62 18.29
C PHE A 503 -19.61 -13.08 17.30
N VAL A 504 -20.60 -12.36 17.82
CA VAL A 504 -21.72 -11.79 17.04
C VAL A 504 -21.24 -10.73 16.04
N ASN A 505 -20.26 -9.91 16.44
CA ASN A 505 -19.85 -8.71 15.68
C ASN A 505 -18.54 -8.86 14.89
N ILE A 506 -17.97 -10.07 14.80
CA ILE A 506 -16.75 -10.28 14.00
C ILE A 506 -17.07 -10.24 12.50
N LYS A 507 -16.27 -9.48 11.74
CA LYS A 507 -16.42 -9.38 10.29
C LYS A 507 -16.21 -10.75 9.64
N GLN A 508 -17.06 -11.09 8.66
CA GLN A 508 -16.99 -12.39 7.98
C GLN A 508 -15.62 -12.68 7.36
N ALA A 509 -14.96 -11.67 6.80
CA ALA A 509 -13.60 -11.82 6.25
C ALA A 509 -12.56 -12.21 7.30
N LYS A 510 -12.68 -11.71 8.54
CA LYS A 510 -11.78 -12.10 9.66
C LYS A 510 -12.13 -13.50 10.17
N ARG A 511 -13.41 -13.83 10.25
CA ARG A 511 -13.91 -15.18 10.60
C ARG A 511 -13.38 -16.25 9.65
N ASN A 512 -13.45 -16.01 8.34
CA ASN A 512 -12.94 -16.95 7.33
C ASN A 512 -11.43 -17.23 7.49
N LYS A 513 -10.63 -16.22 7.87
CA LYS A 513 -9.19 -16.37 8.13
C LYS A 513 -8.90 -17.17 9.39
N LEU A 514 -9.64 -16.92 10.46
CA LEU A 514 -9.52 -17.66 11.73
C LEU A 514 -9.84 -19.15 11.55
N LEU A 515 -10.82 -19.45 10.68
CA LEU A 515 -11.29 -20.80 10.41
C LEU A 515 -10.66 -21.42 9.14
N ASN A 516 -9.57 -20.85 8.64
CA ASN A 516 -8.94 -21.33 7.42
C ASN A 516 -8.22 -22.66 7.66
N THR A 517 -8.63 -23.69 6.92
CA THR A 517 -8.07 -25.06 6.99
C THR A 517 -7.21 -25.44 5.78
N ASN A 518 -7.14 -24.58 4.76
CA ASN A 518 -6.61 -24.92 3.44
C ASN A 518 -5.52 -23.92 3.01
N LEU A 519 -4.57 -23.59 3.90
CA LEU A 519 -3.43 -22.76 3.55
C LEU A 519 -2.22 -23.64 3.19
N PRO A 520 -1.69 -23.62 1.95
CA PRO A 520 -0.50 -24.40 1.61
C PRO A 520 0.74 -23.93 2.40
N LYS A 521 1.67 -24.85 2.69
CA LYS A 521 2.98 -24.52 3.28
C LYS A 521 3.89 -23.88 2.23
N ARG A 522 4.53 -22.75 2.57
CA ARG A 522 5.45 -22.05 1.66
C ARG A 522 6.81 -22.77 1.61
N ARG A 523 7.40 -22.90 0.42
CA ARG A 523 8.77 -23.42 0.22
C ARG A 523 9.75 -22.28 -0.08
N GLY A 524 10.44 -21.81 0.96
CA GLY A 524 11.54 -20.83 0.82
C GLY A 524 11.08 -19.40 0.52
N ASN A 525 12.06 -18.54 0.23
CA ASN A 525 11.83 -17.10 0.00
C ASN A 525 11.26 -16.76 -1.38
N ASP A 526 11.23 -17.71 -2.32
CA ASP A 526 10.77 -17.49 -3.68
C ASP A 526 9.25 -17.68 -3.80
N LEU A 527 8.61 -16.81 -4.59
CA LEU A 527 7.18 -16.84 -4.90
C LEU A 527 6.89 -18.06 -5.80
N THR A 528 5.86 -18.84 -5.46
CA THR A 528 5.31 -19.89 -6.32
C THR A 528 4.04 -19.42 -7.01
N ASP A 529 3.65 -20.04 -8.13
CA ASP A 529 2.42 -19.67 -8.85
C ASP A 529 1.16 -19.87 -7.97
N ASN A 530 1.22 -20.84 -7.04
CA ASN A 530 0.20 -21.05 -6.02
C ASN A 530 0.02 -19.85 -5.06
N ASP A 531 1.08 -19.05 -4.81
CA ASP A 531 1.00 -17.86 -3.95
C ASP A 531 0.35 -16.67 -4.68
N ILE A 532 0.33 -16.70 -6.02
CA ILE A 532 -0.31 -15.70 -6.90
C ILE A 532 -1.79 -16.00 -7.07
N GLU A 533 -2.17 -17.28 -7.07
CA GLU A 533 -3.56 -17.72 -7.22
C GLU A 533 -4.33 -17.77 -5.90
N ASN A 534 -3.64 -17.73 -4.75
CA ASN A 534 -4.28 -17.76 -3.44
C ASN A 534 -5.09 -16.46 -3.17
N PRO A 535 -6.43 -16.53 -3.01
CA PRO A 535 -7.27 -15.36 -2.73
C PRO A 535 -6.94 -14.66 -1.41
N GLU A 536 -6.33 -15.38 -0.46
CA GLU A 536 -5.91 -14.88 0.86
C GLU A 536 -4.52 -14.21 0.83
N SER A 537 -3.88 -14.15 -0.35
CA SER A 537 -2.57 -13.54 -0.54
C SER A 537 -2.65 -12.00 -0.57
N GLY A 538 -2.10 -11.34 0.44
CA GLY A 538 -1.90 -9.90 0.47
C GLY A 538 -0.89 -9.39 -0.58
N PHE A 539 -0.17 -10.29 -1.26
CA PHE A 539 0.67 -9.97 -2.41
C PHE A 539 -0.13 -9.34 -3.56
N LEU A 540 -1.32 -9.88 -3.87
CA LEU A 540 -2.21 -9.33 -4.90
C LEU A 540 -2.62 -7.90 -4.54
N ALA A 541 -3.10 -7.67 -3.31
CA ALA A 541 -3.51 -6.35 -2.86
C ALA A 541 -2.36 -5.33 -2.85
N ARG A 542 -1.15 -5.74 -2.42
CA ARG A 542 0.05 -4.89 -2.47
C ARG A 542 0.46 -4.57 -3.90
N ASN A 543 0.48 -5.55 -4.79
CA ASN A 543 0.80 -5.34 -6.21
C ASN A 543 -0.25 -4.48 -6.90
N LEU A 544 -1.53 -4.62 -6.56
CA LEU A 544 -2.60 -3.77 -7.09
C LEU A 544 -2.38 -2.31 -6.68
N ASN A 545 -2.04 -2.04 -5.42
CA ASN A 545 -1.72 -0.69 -4.95
C ASN A 545 -0.47 -0.12 -5.66
N ASP A 546 0.60 -0.91 -5.75
CA ASP A 546 1.84 -0.52 -6.44
C ASP A 546 1.58 -0.27 -7.94
N THR A 547 0.72 -1.07 -8.58
CA THR A 547 0.30 -0.92 -9.98
C THR A 547 -0.55 0.33 -10.17
N ALA A 548 -1.52 0.59 -9.29
CA ALA A 548 -2.35 1.80 -9.34
C ALA A 548 -1.52 3.07 -9.23
N TYR A 549 -0.56 3.09 -8.30
CA TYR A 549 0.38 4.21 -8.17
C TYR A 549 1.28 4.32 -9.40
N ALA A 550 1.86 3.21 -9.88
CA ALA A 550 2.74 3.20 -11.05
C ALA A 550 2.02 3.74 -12.30
N SER A 551 0.80 3.28 -12.59
CA SER A 551 0.03 3.76 -13.75
C SER A 551 -0.29 5.25 -13.64
N LYS A 552 -0.66 5.75 -12.44
CA LYS A 552 -0.91 7.19 -12.23
C LYS A 552 0.36 8.02 -12.46
N PHE A 553 1.49 7.54 -11.94
CA PHE A 553 2.78 8.17 -12.13
C PHE A 553 3.19 8.19 -13.60
N ILE A 554 3.14 7.05 -14.28
CA ILE A 554 3.48 6.91 -15.70
C ILE A 554 2.61 7.83 -16.56
N LYS A 555 1.29 7.81 -16.35
CA LYS A 555 0.34 8.68 -17.08
C LYS A 555 0.74 10.15 -16.98
N ASN A 556 0.91 10.65 -15.76
CA ASN A 556 1.29 12.05 -15.53
C ASN A 556 2.70 12.36 -16.08
N PHE A 557 3.63 11.40 -16.02
CA PHE A 557 5.00 11.59 -16.51
C PHE A 557 5.05 11.63 -18.04
N VAL A 558 4.29 10.77 -18.72
CA VAL A 558 4.16 10.76 -20.19
C VAL A 558 3.50 12.03 -20.69
N GLU A 559 2.37 12.44 -20.11
CA GLU A 559 1.66 13.68 -20.49
C GLU A 559 2.56 14.92 -20.42
N ARG A 560 3.53 14.93 -19.50
CA ARG A 560 4.46 16.05 -19.32
C ARG A 560 5.66 15.96 -20.26
N ASN A 561 6.26 14.78 -20.40
CA ASN A 561 7.61 14.66 -20.94
C ASN A 561 7.70 14.01 -22.32
N LEU A 562 6.61 13.45 -22.86
CA LEU A 562 6.61 12.82 -24.20
C LEU A 562 5.91 13.73 -25.22
N ALA A 563 6.57 13.96 -26.35
CA ALA A 563 5.97 14.62 -27.49
C ALA A 563 5.07 13.62 -28.25
N PHE A 564 3.84 14.05 -28.52
CA PHE A 564 2.88 13.32 -29.36
C PHE A 564 2.78 14.01 -30.72
N LEU A 565 2.33 13.28 -31.73
CA LEU A 565 2.00 13.85 -33.04
C LEU A 565 0.86 14.88 -32.88
N GLU A 566 1.01 16.00 -33.57
CA GLU A 566 -0.03 17.02 -33.64
C GLU A 566 -1.25 16.45 -34.35
N ASN A 567 -2.40 16.57 -33.69
CA ASN A 567 -3.69 16.19 -34.23
C ASN A 567 -4.73 17.02 -33.47
N SER A 568 -5.43 17.90 -34.19
CA SER A 568 -6.38 18.89 -33.68
C SER A 568 -7.67 18.27 -33.15
N GLU A 569 -8.07 17.10 -33.63
CA GLU A 569 -9.26 16.38 -33.16
C GLU A 569 -9.03 15.70 -31.80
N ILE A 570 -7.78 15.37 -31.50
CA ILE A 570 -7.39 14.63 -30.30
C ILE A 570 -6.95 15.59 -29.20
N LYS A 571 -7.91 16.06 -28.41
CA LYS A 571 -7.65 16.96 -27.26
C LYS A 571 -6.83 16.29 -26.14
N GLN A 572 -7.06 14.99 -25.88
CA GLN A 572 -6.36 14.25 -24.83
C GLN A 572 -5.49 13.14 -25.44
N LYS A 573 -4.16 13.34 -25.38
CA LYS A 573 -3.16 12.44 -25.97
C LYS A 573 -2.91 11.17 -25.15
N VAL A 574 -3.05 11.24 -23.82
CA VAL A 574 -2.92 10.07 -22.93
C VAL A 574 -4.27 9.75 -22.30
N LYS A 575 -4.86 8.61 -22.68
CA LYS A 575 -6.18 8.17 -22.20
C LYS A 575 -6.03 7.00 -21.24
N THR A 576 -6.81 7.00 -20.17
CA THR A 576 -6.79 5.94 -19.16
C THR A 576 -7.97 5.00 -19.34
N ARG A 577 -7.72 3.70 -19.22
CA ARG A 577 -8.74 2.64 -19.27
C ARG A 577 -8.73 1.82 -17.97
N ASN A 578 -9.81 1.10 -17.74
CA ASN A 578 -10.00 0.24 -16.57
C ASN A 578 -9.97 -1.23 -17.03
N GLY A 579 -9.34 -2.12 -16.28
CA GLY A 579 -9.31 -3.56 -16.59
C GLY A 579 -10.68 -4.25 -16.68
N ALA A 580 -11.70 -3.74 -16.01
CA ALA A 580 -13.10 -4.17 -16.18
C ALA A 580 -13.60 -3.90 -17.61
N LEU A 581 -13.20 -2.78 -18.24
CA LEU A 581 -13.49 -2.54 -19.66
C LEU A 581 -12.80 -3.60 -20.52
N THR A 582 -11.50 -3.79 -20.31
CA THR A 582 -10.69 -4.74 -21.08
C THR A 582 -11.29 -6.14 -21.00
N SER A 583 -11.72 -6.55 -19.82
CA SER A 583 -12.34 -7.84 -19.57
C SER A 583 -13.68 -7.98 -20.30
N GLN A 584 -14.40 -6.87 -20.52
CA GLN A 584 -15.75 -6.88 -21.11
C GLN A 584 -15.61 -6.96 -22.63
N LEU A 585 -14.73 -6.11 -23.18
CA LEU A 585 -14.38 -6.14 -24.59
C LEU A 585 -13.82 -7.51 -24.98
N ARG A 586 -12.92 -8.09 -24.17
CA ARG A 586 -12.41 -9.46 -24.35
C ARG A 586 -13.55 -10.47 -24.52
N TYR A 587 -14.51 -10.47 -23.59
CA TYR A 587 -15.66 -11.39 -23.64
C TYR A 587 -16.54 -11.13 -24.88
N ASN A 588 -16.91 -9.88 -25.13
CA ASN A 588 -17.80 -9.52 -26.24
C ASN A 588 -17.18 -9.76 -27.62
N TRP A 589 -15.86 -9.63 -27.74
CA TRP A 589 -15.14 -9.84 -28.99
C TRP A 589 -14.78 -11.31 -29.23
N GLY A 590 -15.30 -12.24 -28.41
CA GLY A 590 -15.12 -13.68 -28.57
C GLY A 590 -13.71 -14.17 -28.23
N VAL A 591 -12.96 -13.38 -27.48
CA VAL A 591 -11.59 -13.68 -27.06
C VAL A 591 -11.65 -14.53 -25.79
N LYS A 592 -10.84 -15.60 -25.71
CA LYS A 592 -10.87 -16.55 -24.59
C LYS A 592 -10.56 -15.87 -23.26
N GLU A 593 -11.05 -16.47 -22.17
CA GLU A 593 -10.69 -16.00 -20.83
C GLU A 593 -9.18 -16.09 -20.59
N LYS A 594 -8.70 -15.14 -19.79
CA LYS A 594 -7.28 -14.92 -19.52
C LYS A 594 -6.64 -16.16 -18.91
N ASN A 595 -5.78 -16.82 -19.66
CA ASN A 595 -4.92 -17.87 -19.12
C ASN A 595 -3.76 -17.24 -18.34
N ARG A 596 -3.84 -17.25 -17.01
CA ARG A 596 -2.80 -16.71 -16.12
C ARG A 596 -1.53 -17.56 -16.07
N GLY A 597 -1.56 -18.77 -16.65
CA GLY A 597 -0.41 -19.65 -16.77
C GLY A 597 0.62 -19.18 -17.80
N ASN A 598 0.23 -18.32 -18.76
CA ASN A 598 1.13 -17.77 -19.77
C ASN A 598 1.32 -16.25 -19.62
N ASN A 599 2.34 -15.67 -20.24
CA ASN A 599 2.58 -14.22 -20.22
C ASN A 599 1.96 -13.46 -21.42
N LEU A 600 1.50 -14.18 -22.44
CA LEU A 600 1.01 -13.60 -23.71
C LEU A 600 -0.26 -12.77 -23.53
N HIS A 601 -1.07 -13.09 -22.52
CA HIS A 601 -2.29 -12.34 -22.21
C HIS A 601 -2.05 -10.84 -21.96
N HIS A 602 -0.83 -10.42 -21.58
CA HIS A 602 -0.51 -9.00 -21.39
C HIS A 602 -0.47 -8.24 -22.72
N ALA A 603 0.03 -8.86 -23.79
CA ALA A 603 0.03 -8.26 -25.12
C ALA A 603 -1.41 -8.20 -25.67
N GLU A 604 -2.18 -9.26 -25.43
CA GLU A 604 -3.59 -9.34 -25.78
C GLU A 604 -4.42 -8.24 -25.08
N ASP A 605 -4.24 -8.05 -23.77
CA ASP A 605 -4.85 -6.94 -23.01
C ASP A 605 -4.43 -5.58 -23.61
N ALA A 606 -3.16 -5.40 -23.99
CA ALA A 606 -2.67 -4.17 -24.61
C ALA A 606 -3.29 -3.88 -25.99
N ILE A 607 -3.49 -4.90 -26.83
CA ILE A 607 -4.17 -4.76 -28.12
C ILE A 607 -5.64 -4.40 -27.91
N ILE A 608 -6.33 -5.08 -27.00
CA ILE A 608 -7.74 -4.77 -26.68
C ILE A 608 -7.88 -3.33 -26.19
N LEU A 609 -6.95 -2.89 -25.33
CA LEU A 609 -6.89 -1.52 -24.85
C LEU A 609 -6.66 -0.51 -25.95
N ALA A 610 -5.77 -0.79 -26.91
CA ALA A 610 -5.50 0.08 -28.05
C ALA A 610 -6.78 0.34 -28.87
N PHE A 611 -7.59 -0.71 -29.12
CA PHE A 611 -8.85 -0.59 -29.85
C PHE A 611 -10.03 -0.04 -29.02
N SER A 612 -9.90 0.06 -27.69
CA SER A 612 -10.98 0.57 -26.84
C SER A 612 -11.27 2.07 -27.07
N THR A 613 -12.55 2.42 -27.17
CA THR A 613 -13.01 3.77 -27.48
C THR A 613 -13.50 4.51 -26.24
N GLN A 614 -13.63 5.85 -26.34
CA GLN A 614 -14.18 6.65 -25.25
C GLN A 614 -15.69 6.42 -25.06
N GLY A 615 -16.42 6.12 -26.14
CA GLY A 615 -17.85 5.80 -26.09
C GLY A 615 -18.12 4.53 -25.29
N GLU A 616 -17.30 3.49 -25.45
CA GLU A 616 -17.40 2.25 -24.68
C GLU A 616 -17.17 2.47 -23.18
N VAL A 617 -16.17 3.29 -22.83
CA VAL A 617 -15.91 3.70 -21.43
C VAL A 617 -17.12 4.42 -20.84
N GLN A 618 -17.68 5.39 -21.55
CA GLN A 618 -18.83 6.16 -21.08
C GLN A 618 -20.05 5.26 -20.91
N ARG A 619 -20.36 4.43 -21.92
CA ARG A 619 -21.49 3.49 -21.88
C ARG A 619 -21.39 2.54 -20.69
N MET A 620 -20.23 1.93 -20.47
CA MET A 620 -20.02 1.03 -19.33
C MET A 620 -20.09 1.77 -17.99
N SER A 621 -19.53 2.98 -17.90
CA SER A 621 -19.62 3.79 -16.68
C SER A 621 -21.05 4.22 -16.35
N THR A 622 -21.88 4.53 -17.35
CA THR A 622 -23.29 4.89 -17.15
C THR A 622 -24.09 3.69 -16.67
N ILE A 623 -23.87 2.51 -17.25
CA ILE A 623 -24.55 1.28 -16.85
C ILE A 623 -24.16 0.89 -15.41
N SER A 624 -22.87 0.92 -15.08
CA SER A 624 -22.37 0.65 -13.71
C SER A 624 -22.92 1.64 -12.68
N ALA A 625 -23.18 2.90 -13.07
CA ALA A 625 -23.75 3.89 -12.16
C ALA A 625 -25.25 3.68 -11.91
N ASN A 626 -25.97 3.16 -12.91
CA ASN A 626 -27.43 3.02 -12.88
C ASN A 626 -27.91 1.65 -12.34
N ARG A 627 -27.08 0.60 -12.40
CA ARG A 627 -27.44 -0.74 -11.92
C ARG A 627 -26.88 -1.01 -10.53
N GLU A 628 -27.76 -1.37 -9.58
CA GLU A 628 -27.36 -1.63 -8.19
C GLU A 628 -26.59 -2.95 -8.03
N ASP A 629 -26.94 -3.98 -8.81
CA ASP A 629 -26.40 -5.34 -8.70
C ASP A 629 -25.33 -5.66 -9.75
N PHE A 630 -24.73 -4.64 -10.39
CA PHE A 630 -23.74 -4.86 -11.43
C PHE A 630 -22.45 -5.45 -10.83
N LYS A 631 -22.35 -6.77 -10.86
CA LYS A 631 -21.13 -7.52 -10.56
C LYS A 631 -20.52 -8.03 -11.86
N TYR A 632 -19.20 -8.13 -11.84
CA TYR A 632 -18.39 -8.45 -13.00
C TYR A 632 -18.03 -9.96 -13.04
N GLN A 633 -18.72 -10.78 -12.24
CA GLN A 633 -18.16 -12.06 -11.81
C GLN A 633 -18.71 -13.26 -12.57
N THR A 634 -19.89 -13.17 -13.19
CA THR A 634 -20.49 -14.31 -13.91
C THR A 634 -20.84 -13.99 -15.37
N THR A 635 -20.89 -15.04 -16.19
CA THR A 635 -21.21 -15.01 -17.63
C THR A 635 -22.59 -14.40 -17.90
N ASP A 636 -23.55 -14.63 -16.99
CA ASP A 636 -24.93 -14.12 -17.08
C ASP A 636 -25.04 -12.61 -16.79
N GLU A 637 -24.06 -12.01 -16.11
CA GLU A 637 -24.04 -10.60 -15.75
C GLU A 637 -23.42 -9.69 -16.85
N ARG A 638 -22.69 -10.26 -17.82
CA ARG A 638 -22.00 -9.55 -18.93
C ARG A 638 -22.93 -9.13 -20.08
N LEU A 639 -24.06 -8.52 -19.76
CA LEU A 639 -25.16 -8.20 -20.69
C LEU A 639 -24.84 -7.10 -21.73
N VAL A 640 -23.79 -6.30 -21.53
CA VAL A 640 -23.47 -5.19 -22.44
C VAL A 640 -22.76 -5.73 -23.68
N LYS A 641 -23.40 -5.64 -24.85
CA LYS A 641 -22.80 -6.03 -26.13
C LYS A 641 -21.98 -4.88 -26.73
N PHE A 642 -20.70 -5.14 -26.95
CA PHE A 642 -19.79 -4.31 -27.73
C PHE A 642 -19.42 -5.04 -29.02
N THR A 643 -19.42 -4.33 -30.13
CA THR A 643 -19.01 -4.87 -31.43
C THR A 643 -17.48 -4.92 -31.52
N PRO A 644 -16.90 -5.94 -32.14
CA PRO A 644 -15.46 -5.96 -32.41
C PRO A 644 -15.07 -4.79 -33.34
N PRO A 645 -13.80 -4.36 -33.32
CA PRO A 645 -13.34 -3.24 -34.15
C PRO A 645 -13.50 -3.47 -35.66
N PHE A 646 -13.33 -4.72 -36.11
CA PHE A 646 -13.52 -5.13 -37.50
C PHE A 646 -13.87 -6.62 -37.60
N VAL A 647 -14.32 -7.07 -38.78
CA VAL A 647 -14.68 -8.47 -39.05
C VAL A 647 -13.44 -9.36 -38.89
N ASN A 648 -13.58 -10.52 -38.25
CA ASN A 648 -12.48 -11.45 -37.96
C ASN A 648 -11.39 -10.92 -37.00
N PHE A 649 -11.68 -9.89 -36.19
CA PHE A 649 -10.75 -9.35 -35.19
C PHE A 649 -10.07 -10.42 -34.33
N LYS A 650 -10.82 -11.40 -33.83
CA LYS A 650 -10.30 -12.48 -32.99
C LYS A 650 -9.21 -13.29 -33.71
N ASN A 651 -9.41 -13.64 -34.97
CA ASN A 651 -8.43 -14.44 -35.72
C ASN A 651 -7.15 -13.64 -35.97
N ALA A 652 -7.28 -12.35 -36.31
CA ALA A 652 -6.14 -11.45 -36.46
C ALA A 652 -5.38 -11.25 -35.14
N LEU A 653 -6.10 -11.16 -34.02
CA LEU A 653 -5.53 -11.11 -32.67
C LEU A 653 -4.77 -12.40 -32.35
N ASP A 654 -5.40 -13.57 -32.51
CA ASP A 654 -4.81 -14.88 -32.22
C ASP A 654 -3.52 -15.09 -33.05
N GLN A 655 -3.54 -14.74 -34.34
CA GLN A 655 -2.35 -14.80 -35.20
C GLN A 655 -1.24 -13.87 -34.69
N SER A 656 -1.58 -12.61 -34.40
CA SER A 656 -0.61 -11.63 -33.88
C SER A 656 0.01 -12.07 -32.55
N ILE A 657 -0.77 -12.71 -31.67
CA ILE A 657 -0.29 -13.20 -30.37
C ILE A 657 0.67 -14.40 -30.53
N ASN A 658 0.39 -15.30 -31.48
CA ASN A 658 1.24 -16.47 -31.73
C ASN A 658 2.64 -16.10 -32.23
N ASP A 659 2.77 -14.97 -32.93
CA ASP A 659 4.06 -14.48 -33.45
C ASP A 659 4.91 -13.77 -32.37
N ILE A 660 4.39 -13.57 -31.15
CA ILE A 660 5.09 -12.82 -30.09
C ILE A 660 6.12 -13.67 -29.37
N PHE A 661 7.38 -13.23 -29.43
CA PHE A 661 8.43 -13.69 -28.52
C PHE A 661 8.49 -12.81 -27.26
N VAL A 662 8.24 -13.40 -26.09
CA VAL A 662 8.21 -12.67 -24.82
C VAL A 662 9.64 -12.39 -24.33
N SER A 663 9.99 -11.11 -24.24
CA SER A 663 11.29 -10.66 -23.72
C SER A 663 11.36 -10.71 -22.20
N PHE A 664 12.41 -11.31 -21.64
CA PHE A 664 12.75 -11.23 -20.21
C PHE A 664 14.03 -10.41 -20.02
N ALA A 665 13.97 -9.45 -19.11
CA ALA A 665 15.14 -8.66 -18.77
C ALA A 665 16.16 -9.52 -17.99
N PRO A 666 17.41 -9.67 -18.47
CA PRO A 666 18.41 -10.49 -17.81
C PRO A 666 18.81 -9.91 -16.45
N ARG A 667 19.00 -10.77 -15.45
CA ARG A 667 19.37 -10.40 -14.06
C ARG A 667 20.87 -10.60 -13.83
N ARG A 668 21.66 -9.61 -14.26
CA ARG A 668 23.14 -9.62 -14.17
C ARG A 668 23.69 -9.01 -12.87
N LYS A 669 22.87 -8.86 -11.83
CA LYS A 669 23.32 -8.32 -10.55
C LYS A 669 24.15 -9.37 -9.82
N VAL A 670 25.43 -9.10 -9.62
CA VAL A 670 26.36 -10.01 -8.93
C VAL A 670 26.29 -9.94 -7.40
N ALA A 671 25.67 -8.89 -6.85
CA ALA A 671 25.49 -8.72 -5.42
C ALA A 671 24.22 -9.43 -4.91
N GLY A 672 24.35 -10.12 -3.78
CA GLY A 672 23.27 -10.81 -3.08
C GLY A 672 23.75 -11.34 -1.72
N ALA A 673 22.90 -12.11 -1.04
CA ALA A 673 23.31 -12.78 0.20
C ALA A 673 24.47 -13.75 -0.08
N ALA A 674 25.58 -13.58 0.62
CA ALA A 674 26.77 -14.41 0.43
C ALA A 674 26.51 -15.89 0.83
N HIS A 675 25.74 -16.09 1.90
CA HIS A 675 25.36 -17.39 2.44
C HIS A 675 23.92 -17.35 2.98
N LYS A 676 23.35 -18.52 3.28
CA LYS A 676 22.08 -18.62 4.02
C LYS A 676 22.26 -18.18 5.48
N ALA A 677 21.19 -17.71 6.12
CA ALA A 677 21.24 -17.15 7.47
C ALA A 677 21.59 -18.17 8.56
N THR A 678 21.25 -19.46 8.36
CA THR A 678 21.51 -20.52 9.35
C THR A 678 22.99 -20.91 9.36
N ILE A 679 23.62 -20.75 10.52
CA ILE A 679 25.01 -21.15 10.77
C ILE A 679 24.99 -22.52 11.47
N LYS A 680 25.77 -23.46 10.94
CA LYS A 680 25.92 -24.83 11.46
C LYS A 680 27.33 -25.02 12.01
N SER A 681 27.51 -26.00 12.90
CA SER A 681 28.84 -26.39 13.38
C SER A 681 29.72 -26.91 12.23
N LYS A 682 31.04 -26.69 12.33
CA LYS A 682 32.05 -27.09 11.34
C LYS A 682 32.11 -28.60 11.10
N ASN A 683 31.70 -29.42 12.07
CA ASN A 683 31.87 -30.88 12.07
C ASN A 683 30.88 -31.64 11.16
N ILE A 684 29.88 -30.95 10.60
CA ILE A 684 28.96 -31.58 9.64
C ILE A 684 29.71 -31.65 8.30
N GLY A 685 29.68 -32.77 7.56
CA GLY A 685 30.32 -32.88 6.23
C GLY A 685 29.61 -32.05 5.13
N GLY A 686 30.25 -31.87 3.95
CA GLY A 686 29.64 -31.31 2.72
C GLY A 686 30.53 -30.37 1.88
N LYS A 687 30.44 -30.45 0.53
CA LYS A 687 31.35 -29.81 -0.45
C LYS A 687 31.30 -28.28 -0.59
N TYR A 688 30.20 -27.61 -0.25
CA TYR A 688 30.02 -26.17 -0.52
C TYR A 688 29.58 -25.41 0.74
N LYS A 689 30.56 -24.85 1.47
CA LYS A 689 30.35 -24.19 2.76
C LYS A 689 31.04 -22.83 2.81
N PHE A 690 30.34 -21.86 3.37
CA PHE A 690 30.85 -20.52 3.65
C PHE A 690 31.21 -20.45 5.14
N SER A 691 32.50 -20.30 5.47
CA SER A 691 32.94 -20.17 6.86
C SER A 691 32.58 -18.79 7.43
N VAL A 692 31.84 -18.77 8.53
CA VAL A 692 31.36 -17.53 9.17
C VAL A 692 31.14 -17.77 10.66
N ASN A 693 31.49 -16.80 11.52
CA ASN A 693 31.31 -16.84 12.98
C ASN A 693 31.72 -18.17 13.62
N GLN A 694 32.92 -18.66 13.28
CA GLN A 694 33.46 -19.95 13.74
C GLN A 694 32.65 -21.20 13.32
N GLY A 695 31.54 -21.05 12.58
CA GLY A 695 30.75 -22.11 11.98
C GLY A 695 30.84 -22.13 10.45
N VAL A 696 29.87 -22.81 9.83
CA VAL A 696 29.70 -22.93 8.39
C VAL A 696 28.24 -22.70 7.98
N ALA A 697 28.03 -21.94 6.92
CA ALA A 697 26.73 -21.72 6.31
C ALA A 697 26.70 -22.28 4.88
N GLU A 698 25.52 -22.61 4.37
CA GLU A 698 25.35 -22.94 2.95
C GLU A 698 25.55 -21.68 2.10
N ASN A 699 26.16 -21.83 0.93
CA ASN A 699 26.34 -20.71 -0.01
C ASN A 699 25.00 -20.06 -0.39
N GLY A 700 25.07 -18.78 -0.75
CA GLY A 700 23.94 -18.04 -1.30
C GLY A 700 23.51 -18.54 -2.68
N VAL A 701 22.75 -17.71 -3.39
CA VAL A 701 22.25 -18.04 -4.73
C VAL A 701 23.36 -17.84 -5.76
N ILE A 702 23.53 -18.81 -6.68
CA ILE A 702 24.45 -18.69 -7.83
C ILE A 702 24.03 -17.49 -8.69
N GLN A 703 24.95 -16.56 -8.96
CA GLN A 703 24.65 -15.34 -9.72
C GLN A 703 25.14 -15.41 -11.18
N ARG A 704 26.16 -16.22 -11.46
CA ARG A 704 26.78 -16.36 -12.78
C ARG A 704 27.29 -17.77 -12.97
N VAL A 705 27.20 -18.27 -14.19
CA VAL A 705 27.82 -19.53 -14.62
C VAL A 705 28.68 -19.25 -15.85
N ASP A 706 29.98 -19.49 -15.78
CA ASP A 706 30.83 -19.48 -16.96
C ASP A 706 30.78 -20.84 -17.64
N VAL A 707 30.58 -20.84 -18.97
CA VAL A 707 30.51 -22.05 -19.78
C VAL A 707 31.79 -22.18 -20.60
N PHE A 708 32.45 -23.31 -20.43
CA PHE A 708 33.65 -23.71 -21.16
C PHE A 708 33.37 -24.94 -22.01
N LYS A 709 34.18 -25.12 -23.06
CA LYS A 709 34.19 -26.33 -23.87
C LYS A 709 35.62 -26.83 -23.99
N ASN A 710 35.88 -28.04 -23.53
CA ASN A 710 37.22 -28.63 -23.60
C ASN A 710 37.51 -29.25 -24.98
N ALA A 711 38.76 -29.68 -25.18
CA ALA A 711 39.23 -30.34 -26.40
C ALA A 711 38.42 -31.59 -26.77
N LYS A 712 37.84 -32.29 -25.78
CA LYS A 712 36.95 -33.46 -25.97
C LYS A 712 35.51 -33.09 -26.31
N ASN A 713 35.25 -31.82 -26.67
CA ASN A 713 33.93 -31.27 -26.97
C ASN A 713 32.90 -31.37 -25.82
N LYS A 714 33.34 -31.52 -24.57
CA LYS A 714 32.47 -31.56 -23.39
C LYS A 714 32.36 -30.19 -22.75
N TYR A 715 31.17 -29.88 -22.23
CA TYR A 715 30.91 -28.63 -21.54
C TYR A 715 31.32 -28.70 -20.06
N GLN A 716 32.00 -27.66 -19.57
CA GLN A 716 32.34 -27.46 -18.16
C GLN A 716 31.67 -26.16 -17.66
N PHE A 717 31.15 -26.19 -16.44
CA PHE A 717 30.40 -25.09 -15.83
C PHE A 717 31.10 -24.60 -14.57
N VAL A 718 31.47 -23.32 -14.53
CA VAL A 718 32.07 -22.69 -13.35
C VAL A 718 31.04 -21.76 -12.72
N VAL A 719 30.65 -22.04 -11.48
CA VAL A 719 29.60 -21.28 -10.79
C VAL A 719 30.19 -20.20 -9.89
N PHE A 720 29.53 -19.05 -9.84
CA PHE A 720 29.92 -17.93 -8.99
C PHE A 720 28.82 -17.60 -7.99
N TYR A 721 29.17 -17.66 -6.72
CA TYR A 721 28.37 -17.13 -5.62
C TYR A 721 28.72 -15.66 -5.37
N PRO A 722 27.86 -14.89 -4.67
CA PRO A 722 28.11 -13.47 -4.40
C PRO A 722 29.47 -13.21 -3.73
N ALA A 723 29.95 -14.13 -2.88
CA ALA A 723 31.25 -14.04 -2.23
C ALA A 723 32.44 -14.18 -3.19
N ASP A 724 32.31 -14.99 -4.25
CA ASP A 724 33.41 -15.26 -5.18
C ASP A 724 33.80 -14.00 -5.98
N PHE A 725 32.85 -13.09 -6.21
CA PHE A 725 33.12 -11.83 -6.91
C PHE A 725 34.07 -10.88 -6.15
N TYR A 726 34.26 -11.10 -4.85
CA TYR A 726 35.15 -10.30 -4.00
C TYR A 726 36.53 -10.96 -3.77
N LYS A 727 36.75 -12.16 -4.32
CA LYS A 727 38.07 -12.81 -4.30
C LYS A 727 39.00 -12.21 -5.35
N ASP A 728 40.29 -12.48 -5.21
CA ASP A 728 41.31 -12.03 -6.15
C ASP A 728 41.35 -12.89 -7.43
N ASP A 729 41.13 -14.20 -7.26
CA ASP A 729 41.16 -15.19 -8.32
C ASP A 729 39.78 -15.80 -8.61
N PHE A 730 39.62 -16.28 -9.85
CA PHE A 730 38.45 -17.04 -10.26
C PHE A 730 38.39 -18.40 -9.53
N PRO A 731 37.17 -18.97 -9.32
CA PRO A 731 37.05 -20.36 -8.91
C PRO A 731 37.82 -21.28 -9.86
N LYS A 732 38.70 -22.13 -9.29
CA LYS A 732 39.56 -23.05 -10.04
C LYS A 732 38.84 -24.34 -10.46
N LEU A 733 37.78 -24.70 -9.72
CA LEU A 733 37.01 -25.92 -9.94
C LEU A 733 35.70 -25.63 -10.67
N ASP A 734 35.33 -26.54 -11.56
CA ASP A 734 34.01 -26.62 -12.14
C ASP A 734 32.99 -27.16 -11.12
N LEU A 735 31.71 -27.15 -11.50
CA LEU A 735 30.59 -27.59 -10.67
C LEU A 735 30.69 -29.07 -10.24
N SER A 736 31.42 -29.90 -10.99
CA SER A 736 31.67 -31.31 -10.66
C SER A 736 32.84 -31.49 -9.67
N GLY A 737 33.56 -30.41 -9.37
CA GLY A 737 34.74 -30.39 -8.52
C GLY A 737 36.03 -30.75 -9.27
N LYS A 738 36.06 -30.63 -10.59
CA LYS A 738 37.25 -30.86 -11.42
C LYS A 738 37.89 -29.54 -11.81
N GLU A 739 39.21 -29.52 -11.96
CA GLU A 739 39.89 -28.36 -12.52
C GLU A 739 39.47 -28.12 -13.98
N ILE A 740 39.56 -26.87 -14.41
CA ILE A 740 39.29 -26.49 -15.79
C ILE A 740 40.53 -26.84 -16.61
N ASP A 741 40.35 -27.64 -17.67
CA ASP A 741 41.44 -28.01 -18.57
C ASP A 741 42.12 -26.74 -19.15
N GLU A 742 43.45 -26.68 -19.23
CA GLU A 742 44.17 -25.49 -19.74
C GLU A 742 43.74 -25.11 -21.18
N ASP A 743 43.44 -26.11 -22.00
CA ASP A 743 42.98 -25.97 -23.39
C ASP A 743 41.47 -25.68 -23.52
N SER A 744 40.75 -25.51 -22.40
CA SER A 744 39.31 -25.24 -22.44
C SER A 744 39.00 -23.86 -23.00
N LYS A 745 38.20 -23.84 -24.07
CA LYS A 745 37.72 -22.61 -24.69
C LYS A 745 36.54 -22.04 -23.89
N PHE A 746 36.68 -20.81 -23.39
CA PHE A 746 35.55 -20.04 -22.86
C PHE A 746 34.54 -19.73 -23.98
N LEU A 747 33.25 -19.93 -23.71
CA LEU A 747 32.18 -19.63 -24.65
C LEU A 747 31.43 -18.34 -24.27
N PHE A 748 30.82 -18.32 -23.10
CA PHE A 748 30.00 -17.22 -22.60
C PHE A 748 29.70 -17.35 -21.10
N SER A 749 29.20 -16.27 -20.51
CA SER A 749 28.70 -16.25 -19.12
C SER A 749 27.17 -16.23 -19.10
N LEU A 750 26.55 -17.14 -18.35
CA LEU A 750 25.10 -17.20 -18.14
C LEU A 750 24.72 -16.50 -16.84
N PHE A 751 23.73 -15.63 -16.95
CA PHE A 751 23.00 -15.02 -15.82
C PHE A 751 21.53 -15.44 -15.88
N LYS A 752 20.85 -15.30 -14.75
CA LYS A 752 19.42 -15.60 -14.68
C LYS A 752 18.64 -14.77 -15.71
N ASP A 753 17.78 -15.44 -16.44
CA ASP A 753 16.98 -14.94 -17.57
C ASP A 753 17.80 -14.54 -18.82
N ASP A 754 19.03 -15.01 -19.00
CA ASP A 754 19.65 -15.02 -20.34
C ASP A 754 18.98 -16.10 -21.21
N LEU A 755 18.77 -15.81 -22.50
CA LEU A 755 18.20 -16.77 -23.45
C LEU A 755 19.28 -17.75 -23.90
N ILE A 756 18.97 -19.05 -23.82
CA ILE A 756 19.82 -20.12 -24.32
C ILE A 756 19.06 -20.98 -25.32
N GLU A 757 19.77 -21.47 -26.31
CA GLU A 757 19.32 -22.55 -27.18
C GLU A 757 20.15 -23.78 -26.85
N PHE A 758 19.50 -24.92 -26.68
CA PHE A 758 20.21 -26.18 -26.40
C PHE A 758 19.68 -27.32 -27.28
N LYS A 759 20.58 -28.24 -27.60
CA LYS A 759 20.29 -29.47 -28.36
C LYS A 759 20.82 -30.68 -27.60
N THR A 760 19.98 -31.69 -27.37
CA THR A 760 20.38 -32.94 -26.70
C THR A 760 20.37 -34.13 -27.64
N LYS A 761 21.24 -35.12 -27.37
CA LYS A 761 21.19 -36.45 -27.98
C LYS A 761 19.88 -37.15 -27.56
N GLY A 762 19.27 -37.86 -28.50
CA GLY A 762 18.10 -38.70 -28.26
C GLY A 762 18.50 -40.15 -28.00
N ASN A 763 17.76 -40.81 -27.12
CA ASN A 763 17.94 -42.22 -26.75
C ASN A 763 16.56 -42.90 -26.75
N LYS A 764 16.50 -44.25 -26.77
CA LYS A 764 15.22 -45.00 -26.77
C LYS A 764 14.21 -44.61 -25.67
N LYS A 765 14.67 -44.08 -24.53
CA LYS A 765 13.82 -43.61 -23.41
C LYS A 765 13.53 -42.10 -23.42
N ASN A 766 14.33 -41.28 -24.09
CA ASN A 766 14.23 -39.82 -24.08
C ASN A 766 14.54 -39.27 -25.48
N PRO A 767 13.58 -38.68 -26.21
CA PRO A 767 13.83 -38.14 -27.55
C PRO A 767 14.81 -36.96 -27.52
N SER A 768 15.51 -36.73 -28.63
CA SER A 768 16.35 -35.54 -28.81
C SER A 768 15.51 -34.29 -28.64
N ARG A 769 16.01 -33.31 -27.90
CA ARG A 769 15.32 -32.03 -27.69
C ARG A 769 16.13 -30.91 -28.30
N HIS A 770 15.45 -30.02 -29.02
CA HIS A 770 15.98 -28.73 -29.46
C HIS A 770 14.98 -27.67 -29.00
N LEU A 771 15.42 -26.77 -28.12
CA LEU A 771 14.55 -25.74 -27.55
C LEU A 771 15.36 -24.47 -27.24
N SER A 772 14.71 -23.33 -27.43
CA SER A 772 15.16 -22.02 -26.95
C SER A 772 14.37 -21.62 -25.69
N ALA A 773 15.08 -21.31 -24.61
CA ALA A 773 14.49 -21.01 -23.32
C ALA A 773 15.38 -20.11 -22.44
N TYR A 774 14.78 -19.41 -21.50
CA TYR A 774 15.48 -18.57 -20.54
C TYR A 774 16.11 -19.42 -19.42
N PHE A 775 17.41 -19.26 -19.21
CA PHE A 775 18.16 -19.89 -18.12
C PHE A 775 17.66 -19.40 -16.75
N LYS A 776 17.40 -20.29 -15.79
CA LYS A 776 16.99 -19.92 -14.43
C LYS A 776 18.07 -20.13 -13.39
N TYR A 777 18.56 -21.35 -13.31
CA TYR A 777 19.65 -21.74 -12.43
C TYR A 777 20.22 -23.09 -12.87
N ILE A 778 21.37 -23.44 -12.32
CA ILE A 778 22.00 -24.75 -12.47
C ILE A 778 22.04 -25.45 -11.10
N GLN A 779 21.71 -26.74 -11.06
CA GLN A 779 21.79 -27.56 -9.85
C GLN A 779 23.19 -28.12 -9.66
N SER A 780 23.52 -28.58 -8.44
CA SER A 780 24.84 -29.15 -8.12
C SER A 780 25.23 -30.38 -8.94
N ASP A 781 24.27 -31.05 -9.57
CA ASP A 781 24.51 -32.21 -10.44
C ASP A 781 24.73 -31.83 -11.92
N GLY A 782 24.73 -30.54 -12.23
CA GLY A 782 24.92 -29.98 -13.56
C GLY A 782 23.63 -29.65 -14.30
N ARG A 783 22.46 -30.15 -13.85
CA ARG A 783 21.22 -29.96 -14.61
C ARG A 783 20.75 -28.50 -14.61
N ILE A 784 20.24 -28.03 -15.74
CA ILE A 784 19.80 -26.65 -15.93
C ILE A 784 18.28 -26.56 -15.79
N ALA A 785 17.81 -25.67 -14.94
CA ALA A 785 16.42 -25.23 -14.91
C ALA A 785 16.23 -24.11 -15.93
N TYR A 786 15.13 -24.16 -16.67
CA TYR A 786 14.80 -23.22 -17.74
C TYR A 786 13.34 -22.79 -17.69
N GLN A 787 12.99 -21.80 -18.51
CA GLN A 787 11.62 -21.35 -18.70
C GLN A 787 11.43 -20.92 -20.16
N ARG A 788 10.36 -21.36 -20.80
CA ARG A 788 9.99 -20.90 -22.14
C ARG A 788 9.59 -19.41 -22.09
N HIS A 789 9.60 -18.76 -23.24
CA HIS A 789 9.28 -17.33 -23.32
C HIS A 789 7.83 -17.05 -22.92
N ASP A 790 6.90 -17.83 -23.42
CA ASP A 790 5.46 -17.69 -23.22
C ASP A 790 4.95 -18.34 -21.92
N LYS A 791 5.68 -19.31 -21.36
CA LYS A 791 5.31 -20.15 -20.21
C LYS A 791 4.11 -21.10 -20.46
N THR A 792 3.90 -21.53 -21.71
CA THR A 792 2.67 -22.25 -22.11
C THR A 792 2.61 -23.74 -21.76
N GLU A 793 3.72 -24.37 -21.35
CA GLU A 793 3.75 -25.79 -20.96
C GLU A 793 3.84 -25.97 -19.44
N ILE A 794 3.47 -27.16 -18.95
CA ILE A 794 3.71 -27.60 -17.57
C ILE A 794 5.24 -27.64 -17.36
N GLU A 795 5.84 -26.50 -17.04
CA GLU A 795 7.26 -26.33 -16.74
C GLU A 795 7.62 -26.93 -15.38
N ARG A 796 6.62 -27.45 -14.67
CA ARG A 796 6.77 -28.09 -13.37
C ARG A 796 5.86 -29.31 -13.21
N LYS A 797 6.41 -30.48 -12.88
CA LYS A 797 5.61 -31.68 -12.60
C LYS A 797 5.07 -31.65 -11.17
N LYS A 798 3.85 -32.17 -10.95
CA LYS A 798 3.34 -32.43 -9.57
C LYS A 798 4.29 -33.41 -8.89
N SER A 799 4.71 -33.08 -7.67
CA SER A 799 5.57 -33.96 -6.87
C SER A 799 4.77 -35.15 -6.33
N ASP A 800 5.33 -36.36 -6.46
CA ASP A 800 4.73 -37.61 -5.96
C ASP A 800 4.44 -37.57 -4.44
N ASN A 801 5.14 -36.72 -3.70
CA ASN A 801 5.02 -36.60 -2.24
C ASN A 801 3.94 -35.59 -1.78
N LYS A 802 2.96 -35.24 -2.63
CA LYS A 802 1.91 -34.21 -2.37
C LYS A 802 2.43 -32.82 -1.99
N LYS A 803 3.74 -32.54 -2.13
CA LYS A 803 4.38 -31.27 -1.77
C LYS A 803 4.70 -30.42 -3.02
N GLY A 804 3.66 -29.92 -3.69
CA GLY A 804 3.77 -28.90 -4.75
C GLY A 804 4.32 -29.39 -6.09
N PHE A 805 4.95 -28.49 -6.84
CA PHE A 805 5.48 -28.73 -8.19
C PHE A 805 7.03 -28.70 -8.24
N ILE A 806 7.65 -29.40 -9.19
CA ILE A 806 9.11 -29.50 -9.38
C ILE A 806 9.47 -29.01 -10.79
N ASP A 807 10.41 -28.05 -10.90
CA ASP A 807 10.89 -27.53 -12.19
C ASP A 807 11.42 -28.65 -13.11
N ILE A 808 11.12 -28.56 -14.41
CA ILE A 808 11.73 -29.45 -15.41
C ILE A 808 13.20 -29.07 -15.59
N LEU A 809 14.06 -30.08 -15.55
CA LEU A 809 15.51 -29.93 -15.60
C LEU A 809 16.07 -30.55 -16.88
N LEU A 810 17.04 -29.87 -17.47
CA LEU A 810 17.77 -30.33 -18.64
C LEU A 810 19.04 -31.05 -18.22
N ALA A 811 19.25 -32.24 -18.77
CA ALA A 811 20.50 -32.97 -18.61
C ALA A 811 21.61 -32.27 -19.40
N THR A 812 22.74 -32.02 -18.75
CA THR A 812 23.90 -31.30 -19.31
C THR A 812 25.16 -32.15 -19.42
N LYS A 813 25.07 -33.45 -19.06
CA LYS A 813 26.19 -34.40 -19.11
C LYS A 813 26.39 -34.94 -20.55
N SER A 814 26.59 -36.25 -20.73
CA SER A 814 26.87 -36.90 -22.03
C SER A 814 25.88 -36.58 -23.16
N ASP A 815 24.71 -36.04 -22.81
CA ASP A 815 23.59 -35.87 -23.71
C ASP A 815 23.54 -34.46 -24.33
N LEU A 816 24.32 -33.48 -23.85
CA LEU A 816 24.31 -32.11 -24.40
C LEU A 816 25.19 -32.02 -25.67
N GLN A 817 24.57 -31.80 -26.84
CA GLN A 817 25.27 -31.61 -28.12
C GLN A 817 25.75 -30.16 -28.27
N SER A 818 24.84 -29.20 -28.10
CA SER A 818 25.13 -27.77 -28.23
C SER A 818 24.40 -26.95 -27.19
N ILE A 819 25.06 -25.89 -26.73
CA ILE A 819 24.45 -24.80 -25.98
C ILE A 819 24.94 -23.47 -26.56
N LYS A 820 24.00 -22.61 -26.92
CA LYS A 820 24.25 -21.28 -27.46
C LYS A 820 23.56 -20.24 -26.60
N LYS A 821 24.13 -19.04 -26.51
CA LYS A 821 23.55 -17.90 -25.79
C LYS A 821 23.04 -16.87 -26.78
N TYR A 822 21.88 -16.29 -26.49
CA TYR A 822 21.27 -15.24 -27.28
C TYR A 822 21.04 -14.00 -26.43
N GLN A 823 21.15 -12.84 -27.07
CA GLN A 823 20.69 -11.57 -26.53
C GLN A 823 19.30 -11.28 -27.10
N VAL A 824 18.37 -10.91 -26.21
CA VAL A 824 17.00 -10.56 -26.58
C VAL A 824 16.82 -9.06 -26.42
N SER A 825 16.29 -8.41 -27.45
CA SER A 825 15.89 -7.00 -27.43
C SER A 825 14.72 -6.79 -26.48
N ILE A 826 14.42 -5.55 -26.11
CA ILE A 826 13.24 -5.24 -25.27
C ILE A 826 11.91 -5.55 -25.99
N LEU A 827 11.92 -5.63 -27.32
CA LEU A 827 10.75 -5.97 -28.14
C LEU A 827 10.69 -7.45 -28.53
N GLY A 828 11.69 -8.26 -28.13
CA GLY A 828 11.71 -9.71 -28.37
C GLY A 828 12.62 -10.17 -29.51
N ASP A 829 13.29 -9.27 -30.23
CA ASP A 829 14.21 -9.66 -31.31
C ASP A 829 15.43 -10.39 -30.73
N CYS A 830 15.80 -11.55 -31.29
CA CYS A 830 16.86 -12.41 -30.77
C CYS A 830 18.11 -12.38 -31.66
N GLN A 831 19.29 -12.27 -31.04
CA GLN A 831 20.58 -12.30 -31.73
C GLN A 831 21.55 -13.24 -31.01
N GLU A 832 22.23 -14.13 -31.74
CA GLU A 832 23.23 -15.04 -31.17
C GLU A 832 24.44 -14.25 -30.64
N VAL A 833 24.91 -14.61 -29.44
CA VAL A 833 26.12 -14.04 -28.84
C VAL A 833 27.32 -14.86 -29.29
N ILE A 834 28.15 -14.27 -30.14
CA ILE A 834 29.36 -14.88 -30.67
C ILE A 834 30.57 -14.15 -30.07
N ASN A 835 31.58 -14.91 -29.62
CA ASN A 835 32.85 -14.38 -29.08
C ASN A 835 32.71 -13.46 -27.85
N GLU A 836 31.94 -13.86 -26.83
CA GLU A 836 31.89 -13.12 -25.56
C GLU A 836 33.25 -13.19 -24.84
N LYS A 837 33.74 -12.04 -24.35
CA LYS A 837 34.93 -12.01 -23.48
C LYS A 837 34.53 -12.40 -22.05
N ARG A 838 35.34 -13.26 -21.41
CA ARG A 838 35.11 -13.67 -20.02
C ARG A 838 35.09 -12.44 -19.11
N LEU A 839 33.98 -12.27 -18.39
CA LEU A 839 33.78 -11.08 -17.56
C LEU A 839 34.70 -11.11 -16.31
N PRO A 840 35.33 -9.98 -15.93
CA PRO A 840 36.24 -9.89 -14.78
C PRO A 840 35.52 -9.94 -13.42
N LEU A 841 36.28 -10.13 -12.33
CA LEU A 841 35.80 -10.01 -10.94
C LEU A 841 35.74 -8.54 -10.47
N ILE A 842 35.05 -8.24 -9.36
CA ILE A 842 34.82 -6.86 -8.89
C ILE A 842 36.14 -6.14 -8.61
N LYS A 843 37.12 -6.79 -7.96
CA LYS A 843 38.43 -6.19 -7.67
C LYS A 843 39.20 -5.87 -8.96
N GLN A 844 39.16 -6.76 -9.94
CA GLN A 844 39.79 -6.55 -11.25
C GLN A 844 39.13 -5.38 -12.01
N MET A 845 37.79 -5.27 -11.97
CA MET A 845 37.06 -4.13 -12.53
C MET A 845 37.45 -2.80 -11.89
N ARG A 846 37.66 -2.78 -10.56
CA ARG A 846 38.09 -1.57 -9.83
C ARG A 846 39.51 -1.14 -10.21
N LYS A 847 40.46 -2.09 -10.28
CA LYS A 847 41.84 -1.83 -10.73
C LYS A 847 41.90 -1.30 -12.17
N ASN A 848 41.04 -1.80 -13.05
CA ASN A 848 40.96 -1.33 -14.44
C ASN A 848 40.34 0.07 -14.54
N LYS A 849 39.33 0.40 -13.71
CA LYS A 849 38.77 1.76 -13.64
C LYS A 849 39.77 2.79 -13.14
N SER A 850 40.57 2.47 -12.11
CA SER A 850 41.60 3.40 -11.62
C SER A 850 42.73 3.64 -12.62
N LYS A 851 42.95 2.71 -13.56
CA LYS A 851 43.90 2.86 -14.68
C LYS A 851 43.34 3.62 -15.89
N GLN A 852 42.02 3.80 -15.99
CA GLN A 852 41.38 4.61 -17.04
C GLN A 852 41.06 6.04 -16.59
N GLN A 853 41.09 6.31 -15.28
CA GLN A 853 40.92 7.65 -14.69
C GLN A 853 42.26 8.35 -14.38
N LYS A 854 43.36 7.60 -14.40
CA LYS A 854 44.71 8.13 -14.58
C LYS A 854 45.03 8.07 -16.06
#